data_AF-A0A022L0K6-F1
#
_entry.id   AF-A0A022L0K6-F1
#
_cell.length_a   1.000
_cell.length_b   1.000
_cell.length_c   1.000
_cell.angle_alpha   90.00
_cell.angle_beta   90.00
_cell.angle_gamma   90.00
#
_symmetry.space_group_name_H-M   'P 1'
#
loop_
_entity.id
_entity.type
_entity.pdbx_description
1 polymer ?
#
loop_
_entity_poly.entity_id
_entity_poly.type
_entity_poly.pdbx_seq_one_letter_code
_entity_poly.pdbx_strand_id
1 'polypeptide(L)'
;MNNTPSAPASTENAEGAAPRSGGRRILLTGVTGFLGQAVLQSLLETTDDVHVTAVVRPKGSVAGQARLEQLLRKPVFSTWVERIGKDEATRIFGERVTALEGDLTDMPPLTEPYDVVIHSASSVSFDPPIDEAFRTNVGGARNLYEALLASGQDPHVIHVSTAYVGGISKGLRQEGRLVHDVDWRREYDSAQDARARVEAESRRPETLRSQMRAARLRDGRMGPKAVAAAAEAARRAWVDERLVDFGRTRAQSVGWTDIYTFTKAMAERVAEDLWAGAGHRVSFVRPSIIESALHRPYPGWIDGYKVADPLIMAYGRGMLQEFPGLADSILDIIPVDFVVNVIVALATQDVSRRGDDAYFQVVSGASNPLPFHEMVSAVREYFVTKPLEDDKGRPIVVPEWHFPAVEMVEQRFRAKEIAAKAGQKVVAYLPASRRTREWTSNLHKATTGLTTLRKYIELYRQYTKTEMVFDDANTRALRQELPASFLEQHDFDVTEINWRDYFQQLHLPAVTELTKAYSRAKAAQRTRAERPAPALKENADALAVFDLDGTVVATNIVQQYFAVVRATKPRRTWPGEIGGLLASLPGYLRAEQRDRSELIRLVNRRYEGYREQDLRELMNGELGRKIRASIRPEALEVIERHRAAGHRTVLVTGALDVLVEPLADLFDDVVATHMDSGADGVMTGYLATPPLVDEARGNWLRKYADRHGADLKASYGYGDSHADAAWLSLVGTPTAISPDLGLFSVAKKNRWRITDW
;
A
#
# COMPACT_ATOMS: atom_id res chain seq x y z
N MET A 1 35.59 -10.93 83.35
CA MET A 1 36.07 -11.96 82.40
C MET A 1 35.25 -11.82 81.13
N ASN A 2 35.94 -11.53 80.03
CA ASN A 2 35.44 -11.28 78.69
C ASN A 2 34.97 -12.57 78.01
N ASN A 3 34.03 -12.47 77.05
CA ASN A 3 34.33 -12.75 75.64
C ASN A 3 33.14 -12.44 74.70
N THR A 4 33.38 -11.44 73.85
CA THR A 4 33.21 -11.36 72.38
C THR A 4 32.09 -12.13 71.65
N PRO A 5 31.47 -11.54 70.59
CA PRO A 5 30.40 -12.13 69.80
C PRO A 5 30.91 -12.94 68.59
N SER A 6 30.17 -13.97 68.20
CA SER A 6 30.41 -14.79 67.00
C SER A 6 29.42 -14.44 65.88
N ALA A 7 29.95 -14.08 64.71
CA ALA A 7 29.22 -14.01 63.45
C ALA A 7 28.90 -15.42 62.87
N PRO A 8 27.91 -15.54 61.97
CA PRO A 8 27.93 -16.55 60.91
C PRO A 8 28.00 -15.88 59.53
N ALA A 9 29.09 -16.13 58.81
CA ALA A 9 29.15 -17.01 57.64
C ALA A 9 28.77 -16.31 56.32
N SER A 10 29.79 -15.68 55.73
CA SER A 10 29.88 -15.36 54.31
C SER A 10 29.80 -16.65 53.49
N THR A 11 28.77 -16.78 52.65
CA THR A 11 28.75 -17.77 51.57
C THR A 11 29.35 -17.13 50.32
N GLU A 12 30.63 -17.40 50.12
CA GLU A 12 31.25 -17.51 48.80
C GLU A 12 30.41 -18.48 47.95
N ASN A 13 29.98 -18.02 46.78
CA ASN A 13 29.70 -18.85 45.61
C ASN A 13 29.66 -17.92 44.38
N ALA A 14 30.83 -17.40 44.05
CA ALA A 14 31.16 -16.89 42.73
C ALA A 14 32.24 -17.81 42.16
N GLU A 15 31.91 -19.08 41.97
CA GLU A 15 32.75 -20.00 41.19
C GLU A 15 32.43 -19.80 39.71
N GLY A 16 33.48 -19.48 38.95
CA GLY A 16 33.44 -19.25 37.52
C GLY A 16 32.80 -20.40 36.77
N ALA A 17 31.87 -20.07 35.88
CA ALA A 17 31.36 -20.99 34.89
C ALA A 17 32.55 -21.52 34.07
N ALA A 18 32.81 -22.83 34.16
CA ALA A 18 33.72 -23.51 33.26
C ALA A 18 33.34 -23.19 31.80
N PRO A 19 34.30 -22.94 30.89
CA PRO A 19 33.99 -22.70 29.49
C PRO A 19 33.29 -23.94 28.92
N ARG A 20 32.00 -23.81 28.61
CA ARG A 20 31.25 -24.85 27.90
C ARG A 20 31.87 -25.02 26.53
N SER A 21 32.16 -26.25 26.15
CA SER A 21 32.84 -26.62 24.90
C SER A 21 31.93 -26.53 23.65
N GLY A 22 31.15 -25.44 23.52
CA GLY A 22 30.28 -25.19 22.38
C GLY A 22 29.92 -23.71 22.31
N GLY A 23 29.90 -23.16 21.10
CA GLY A 23 29.69 -21.73 20.86
C GLY A 23 28.39 -21.15 21.37
N ARG A 24 28.39 -19.81 21.48
CA ARG A 24 27.26 -19.04 22.02
C ARG A 24 26.00 -19.24 21.18
N ARG A 25 24.91 -19.57 21.84
CA ARG A 25 23.59 -19.79 21.23
C ARG A 25 22.75 -18.52 21.32
N ILE A 26 22.37 -17.98 20.17
CA ILE A 26 21.66 -16.71 20.06
C ILE A 26 20.26 -16.95 19.48
N LEU A 27 19.22 -16.55 20.20
CA LEU A 27 17.87 -16.44 19.64
C LEU A 27 17.70 -15.05 19.00
N LEU A 28 17.41 -14.98 17.70
CA LEU A 28 17.21 -13.73 16.97
C LEU A 28 15.77 -13.60 16.46
N THR A 29 15.06 -12.59 16.94
CA THR A 29 13.75 -12.22 16.38
C THR A 29 13.91 -11.08 15.36
N GLY A 30 13.07 -11.05 14.33
CA GLY A 30 13.09 -9.95 13.36
C GLY A 30 14.21 -10.02 12.33
N VAL A 31 14.82 -11.20 12.15
CA VAL A 31 15.94 -11.47 11.23
C VAL A 31 15.69 -11.01 9.78
N THR A 32 14.44 -11.02 9.32
CA THR A 32 14.10 -10.61 7.95
C THR A 32 14.00 -9.09 7.77
N GLY A 33 14.04 -8.34 8.88
CA GLY A 33 14.00 -6.88 8.90
C GLY A 33 15.37 -6.27 8.58
N PHE A 34 15.38 -4.95 8.38
CA PHE A 34 16.59 -4.21 7.99
C PHE A 34 17.75 -4.38 8.98
N LEU A 35 17.50 -4.15 10.28
CA LEU A 35 18.52 -4.30 11.31
C LEU A 35 18.87 -5.79 11.56
N GLY A 36 17.85 -6.64 11.67
CA GLY A 36 18.04 -8.06 12.00
C GLY A 36 18.92 -8.83 11.01
N GLN A 37 18.80 -8.55 9.70
CA GLN A 37 19.66 -9.18 8.71
C GLN A 37 21.11 -8.68 8.78
N ALA A 38 21.33 -7.41 9.14
CA ALA A 38 22.67 -6.84 9.32
C ALA A 38 23.35 -7.41 10.57
N VAL A 39 22.59 -7.57 11.66
CA VAL A 39 23.05 -8.26 12.88
C VAL A 39 23.43 -9.70 12.56
N LEU A 40 22.56 -10.47 11.88
CA LEU A 40 22.88 -11.84 11.49
C LEU A 40 24.14 -11.89 10.61
N GLN A 41 24.24 -11.01 9.63
CA GLN A 41 25.38 -10.97 8.73
C GLN A 41 26.69 -10.65 9.49
N SER A 42 26.68 -9.66 10.38
CA SER A 42 27.85 -9.31 11.20
C SER A 42 28.26 -10.45 12.13
N LEU A 43 27.30 -11.11 12.81
CA LEU A 43 27.57 -12.28 13.66
C LEU A 43 28.22 -13.44 12.91
N LEU A 44 27.74 -13.74 11.69
CA LEU A 44 28.32 -14.79 10.85
C LEU A 44 29.70 -14.40 10.31
N GLU A 45 29.89 -13.13 9.98
CA GLU A 45 31.12 -12.62 9.38
C GLU A 45 32.28 -12.52 10.39
N THR A 46 31.99 -12.15 11.63
CA THR A 46 33.01 -11.64 12.57
C THR A 46 33.14 -12.47 13.85
N THR A 47 32.24 -13.41 14.10
CA THR A 47 32.28 -14.26 15.29
C THR A 47 32.21 -15.71 14.87
N ASP A 48 33.27 -16.49 15.03
CA ASP A 48 33.29 -17.88 14.52
C ASP A 48 32.46 -18.86 15.36
N ASP A 49 32.30 -18.56 16.65
CA ASP A 49 31.73 -19.47 17.65
C ASP A 49 30.32 -19.03 18.10
N VAL A 50 29.43 -18.75 17.14
CA VAL A 50 28.01 -18.47 17.39
C VAL A 50 27.08 -19.32 16.54
N HIS A 51 26.02 -19.81 17.15
CA HIS A 51 24.89 -20.45 16.46
C HIS A 51 23.62 -19.58 16.65
N VAL A 52 22.99 -19.18 15.56
CA VAL A 52 21.81 -18.31 15.58
C VAL A 52 20.56 -19.12 15.27
N THR A 53 19.65 -19.21 16.24
CA THR A 53 18.28 -19.64 15.99
C THR A 53 17.42 -18.41 15.68
N ALA A 54 16.87 -18.32 14.48
CA ALA A 54 16.10 -17.17 14.05
C ALA A 54 14.59 -17.48 14.01
N VAL A 55 13.78 -16.65 14.66
CA VAL A 55 12.32 -16.78 14.67
C VAL A 55 11.75 -16.28 13.35
N VAL A 56 11.18 -17.18 12.55
CA VAL A 56 10.67 -16.85 11.20
C VAL A 56 9.37 -17.60 10.91
N ARG A 57 8.32 -16.84 10.59
CA ARG A 57 7.06 -17.42 10.10
C ARG A 57 7.21 -18.04 8.69
N PRO A 58 6.57 -19.17 8.38
CA PRO A 58 6.48 -19.66 7.00
C PRO A 58 5.69 -18.67 6.11
N LYS A 59 5.84 -18.78 4.79
CA LYS A 59 5.10 -17.92 3.83
C LYS A 59 4.55 -18.75 2.66
N GLY A 60 3.24 -18.96 2.65
CA GLY A 60 2.59 -19.82 1.66
C GLY A 60 3.11 -21.24 1.79
N SER A 61 3.65 -21.80 0.71
CA SER A 61 4.28 -23.13 0.69
C SER A 61 5.76 -23.14 1.07
N VAL A 62 6.36 -21.99 1.43
CA VAL A 62 7.79 -21.88 1.75
C VAL A 62 8.00 -21.97 3.25
N ALA A 63 8.72 -23.01 3.70
CA ALA A 63 9.14 -23.23 5.08
C ALA A 63 10.07 -22.13 5.60
N GLY A 64 10.14 -21.95 6.92
CA GLY A 64 10.95 -20.95 7.61
C GLY A 64 12.44 -21.07 7.30
N GLN A 65 13.00 -22.29 7.30
CA GLN A 65 14.40 -22.52 6.95
C GLN A 65 14.71 -22.08 5.52
N ALA A 66 13.87 -22.47 4.56
CA ALA A 66 14.03 -22.05 3.16
C ALA A 66 13.89 -20.52 2.99
N ARG A 67 13.10 -19.84 3.83
CA ARG A 67 13.05 -18.37 3.86
C ARG A 67 14.33 -17.75 4.41
N LEU A 68 14.98 -18.37 5.40
CA LEU A 68 16.28 -17.92 5.92
C LEU A 68 17.38 -18.08 4.88
N GLU A 69 17.45 -19.23 4.21
CA GLU A 69 18.44 -19.47 3.15
C GLU A 69 18.33 -18.46 1.99
N GLN A 70 17.12 -17.96 1.71
CA GLN A 70 16.93 -16.90 0.73
C GLN A 70 17.59 -15.58 1.13
N LEU A 71 17.87 -15.34 2.42
CA LEU A 71 18.57 -14.15 2.88
C LEU A 71 20.00 -14.08 2.33
N LEU A 72 20.68 -15.20 2.12
CA LEU A 72 22.03 -15.23 1.51
C LEU A 72 22.07 -14.60 0.11
N ARG A 73 20.93 -14.48 -0.58
CA ARG A 73 20.83 -13.83 -1.89
C ARG A 73 20.62 -12.32 -1.80
N LYS A 74 20.38 -11.79 -0.61
CA LYS A 74 20.17 -10.35 -0.40
C LYS A 74 21.51 -9.61 -0.45
N PRO A 75 21.51 -8.33 -0.88
CA PRO A 75 22.73 -7.52 -0.95
C PRO A 75 23.52 -7.44 0.37
N VAL A 76 22.86 -7.51 1.53
CA VAL A 76 23.56 -7.44 2.84
C VAL A 76 24.66 -8.50 2.99
N PHE A 77 24.49 -9.70 2.39
CA PHE A 77 25.46 -10.78 2.45
C PHE A 77 26.47 -10.77 1.29
N SER A 78 26.34 -9.88 0.30
CA SER A 78 27.08 -10.00 -0.96
C SER A 78 28.58 -9.91 -0.76
N THR A 79 29.07 -8.93 0.00
CA THR A 79 30.51 -8.74 0.24
C THR A 79 31.12 -9.89 1.03
N TRP A 80 30.39 -10.45 2.00
CA TRP A 80 30.80 -11.63 2.73
C TRP A 80 30.88 -12.86 1.81
N VAL A 81 29.82 -13.13 1.05
CA VAL A 81 29.75 -14.24 0.09
C VAL A 81 30.83 -14.15 -0.99
N GLU A 82 31.10 -12.95 -1.50
CA GLU A 82 32.18 -12.71 -2.47
C GLU A 82 33.56 -13.00 -1.89
N ARG A 83 33.79 -12.68 -0.62
CA ARG A 83 35.08 -12.88 0.05
C ARG A 83 35.38 -14.33 0.37
N ILE A 84 34.42 -15.08 0.90
CA ILE A 84 34.65 -16.47 1.37
C ILE A 84 34.24 -17.54 0.35
N GLY A 85 33.52 -17.14 -0.70
CA GLY A 85 32.96 -18.05 -1.69
C GLY A 85 31.56 -18.56 -1.32
N LYS A 86 30.72 -18.75 -2.34
CA LYS A 86 29.30 -19.09 -2.18
C LYS A 86 29.06 -20.42 -1.47
N ASP A 87 29.85 -21.45 -1.81
CA ASP A 87 29.67 -22.79 -1.24
C ASP A 87 30.03 -22.79 0.24
N GLU A 88 31.10 -22.09 0.62
CA GLU A 88 31.52 -21.93 2.00
C GLU A 88 30.53 -21.10 2.82
N ALA A 89 30.04 -19.98 2.26
CA ALA A 89 28.98 -19.19 2.91
C ALA A 89 27.71 -20.02 3.14
N THR A 90 27.34 -20.87 2.18
CA THR A 90 26.18 -21.76 2.30
C THR A 90 26.40 -22.82 3.36
N ARG A 91 27.61 -23.42 3.43
CA ARG A 91 28.00 -24.37 4.46
C ARG A 91 27.92 -23.75 5.86
N ILE A 92 28.59 -22.60 6.06
CA ILE A 92 28.58 -21.85 7.32
C ILE A 92 27.15 -21.50 7.74
N PHE A 93 26.34 -21.00 6.82
CA PHE A 93 24.94 -20.66 7.12
C PHE A 93 24.13 -21.90 7.52
N GLY A 94 24.30 -23.03 6.83
CA GLY A 94 23.62 -24.28 7.16
C GLY A 94 24.03 -24.88 8.52
N GLU A 95 25.28 -24.68 8.93
CA GLU A 95 25.79 -25.15 10.22
C GLU A 95 25.43 -24.23 11.39
N ARG A 96 25.35 -22.92 11.13
CA ARG A 96 25.27 -21.89 12.19
C ARG A 96 23.94 -21.15 12.24
N VAL A 97 22.98 -21.43 11.34
CA VAL A 97 21.68 -20.76 11.31
C VAL A 97 20.52 -21.77 11.22
N THR A 98 19.66 -21.74 12.24
CA THR A 98 18.46 -22.59 12.32
C THR A 98 17.21 -21.75 12.40
N ALA A 99 16.14 -22.13 11.69
CA ALA A 99 14.83 -21.52 11.84
C ALA A 99 14.06 -22.10 13.03
N LEU A 100 13.54 -21.22 13.88
CA LEU A 100 12.43 -21.52 14.76
C LEU A 100 11.15 -21.01 14.07
N GLU A 101 10.35 -21.94 13.54
CA GLU A 101 9.11 -21.56 12.85
C GLU A 101 8.07 -21.03 13.86
N GLY A 102 7.75 -19.75 13.75
CA GLY A 102 6.84 -19.09 14.68
C GLY A 102 6.67 -17.61 14.37
N ASP A 103 5.73 -16.98 15.08
CA ASP A 103 5.51 -15.54 15.10
C ASP A 103 5.50 -15.07 16.56
N LEU A 104 5.87 -13.84 16.84
CA LEU A 104 5.82 -13.32 18.22
C LEU A 104 4.40 -13.28 18.77
N THR A 105 3.38 -13.20 17.91
CA THR A 105 1.99 -13.26 18.36
C THR A 105 1.56 -14.66 18.82
N ASP A 106 2.32 -15.69 18.47
CA ASP A 106 2.13 -17.09 18.85
C ASP A 106 3.51 -17.76 19.00
N MET A 107 4.20 -17.39 20.09
CA MET A 107 5.60 -17.75 20.30
C MET A 107 5.72 -19.24 20.62
N PRO A 108 6.49 -20.03 19.84
CA PRO A 108 6.69 -21.45 20.14
C PRO A 108 7.52 -21.63 21.42
N PRO A 109 7.38 -22.79 22.11
CA PRO A 109 8.20 -23.10 23.28
C PRO A 109 9.70 -23.06 22.95
N LEU A 110 10.49 -22.49 23.86
CA LEU A 110 11.94 -22.41 23.75
C LEU A 110 12.59 -23.63 24.38
N THR A 111 12.81 -24.69 23.58
CA THR A 111 13.33 -25.98 24.04
C THR A 111 14.86 -26.05 24.04
N GLU A 112 15.53 -25.26 23.20
CA GLU A 112 16.98 -25.18 23.13
C GLU A 112 17.51 -24.17 24.16
N PRO A 113 18.69 -24.41 24.77
CA PRO A 113 19.35 -23.43 25.62
C PRO A 113 19.87 -22.24 24.80
N TYR A 114 19.65 -21.02 25.29
CA TYR A 114 20.16 -19.77 24.72
C TYR A 114 21.01 -19.02 25.73
N ASP A 115 22.12 -18.44 25.27
CA ASP A 115 22.96 -17.55 26.08
C ASP A 115 22.52 -16.09 25.92
N VAL A 116 22.06 -15.74 24.71
CA VAL A 116 21.64 -14.39 24.35
C VAL A 116 20.34 -14.43 23.53
N VAL A 117 19.45 -13.47 23.78
CA VAL A 117 18.24 -13.25 22.98
C VAL A 117 18.29 -11.84 22.41
N ILE A 118 18.34 -11.71 21.09
CA ILE A 118 18.26 -10.42 20.39
C ILE A 118 16.81 -10.21 19.93
N HIS A 119 16.10 -9.32 20.63
CA HIS A 119 14.74 -8.97 20.30
C HIS A 119 14.68 -7.72 19.39
N SER A 120 14.67 -7.95 18.06
CA SER A 120 14.60 -6.88 17.04
C SER A 120 13.29 -6.89 16.23
N ALA A 121 12.38 -7.82 16.45
CA ALA A 121 11.10 -7.85 15.75
C ALA A 121 10.16 -6.73 16.22
N SER A 122 9.66 -5.95 15.27
CA SER A 122 8.69 -4.88 15.50
C SER A 122 8.00 -4.50 14.19
N SER A 123 6.76 -4.02 14.28
CA SER A 123 6.18 -3.20 13.22
C SER A 123 6.73 -1.78 13.34
N VAL A 124 7.33 -1.27 12.27
CA VAL A 124 7.88 0.11 12.16
C VAL A 124 6.94 1.03 11.38
N SER A 125 5.64 0.72 11.38
CA SER A 125 4.61 1.57 10.79
C SER A 125 4.17 2.64 11.79
N PHE A 126 4.05 3.89 11.33
CA PHE A 126 3.60 5.02 12.15
C PHE A 126 2.08 5.19 12.20
N ASP A 127 1.33 4.56 11.29
CA ASP A 127 -0.14 4.62 11.24
C ASP A 127 -0.78 3.20 11.09
N PRO A 128 -0.37 2.17 11.85
CA PRO A 128 -1.14 0.94 11.93
C PRO A 128 -2.43 1.15 12.74
N PRO A 129 -3.49 0.36 12.48
CA PRO A 129 -4.60 0.21 13.41
C PRO A 129 -4.09 -0.08 14.83
N ILE A 130 -4.66 0.57 15.85
CA ILE A 130 -4.21 0.48 17.25
C ILE A 130 -4.10 -0.97 17.75
N ASP A 131 -5.07 -1.81 17.40
CA ASP A 131 -5.14 -3.22 17.76
C ASP A 131 -3.96 -4.02 17.17
N GLU A 132 -3.62 -3.76 15.90
CA GLU A 132 -2.48 -4.40 15.23
C GLU A 132 -1.14 -3.94 15.80
N ALA A 133 -1.02 -2.64 16.12
CA ALA A 133 0.17 -2.05 16.70
C ALA A 133 0.50 -2.67 18.05
N PHE A 134 -0.48 -2.69 18.96
CA PHE A 134 -0.33 -3.29 20.29
C PHE A 134 -0.15 -4.80 20.23
N ARG A 135 -0.90 -5.52 19.40
CA ARG A 135 -0.75 -6.97 19.24
C ARG A 135 0.67 -7.35 18.82
N THR A 136 1.24 -6.61 17.87
CA THR A 136 2.57 -6.92 17.32
C THR A 136 3.70 -6.51 18.25
N ASN A 137 3.71 -5.26 18.71
CA ASN A 137 4.86 -4.70 19.41
C ASN A 137 4.82 -5.01 20.92
N VAL A 138 3.66 -4.83 21.56
CA VAL A 138 3.50 -5.05 23.01
C VAL A 138 3.21 -6.52 23.29
N GLY A 139 2.22 -7.09 22.58
CA GLY A 139 1.87 -8.51 22.70
C GLY A 139 3.00 -9.43 22.27
N GLY A 140 3.71 -9.08 21.20
CA GLY A 140 4.88 -9.84 20.75
C GLY A 140 6.03 -9.85 21.77
N ALA A 141 6.31 -8.71 22.40
CA ALA A 141 7.28 -8.65 23.50
C ALA A 141 6.81 -9.50 24.69
N ARG A 142 5.53 -9.34 25.10
CA ARG A 142 4.94 -10.11 26.22
C ARG A 142 5.09 -11.62 26.01
N ASN A 143 4.68 -12.11 24.85
CA ASN A 143 4.73 -13.53 24.53
C ASN A 143 6.18 -14.06 24.50
N LEU A 144 7.15 -13.28 24.02
CA LEU A 144 8.57 -13.65 24.07
C LEU A 144 9.05 -13.79 25.52
N TYR A 145 8.79 -12.81 26.38
CA TYR A 145 9.22 -12.86 27.78
C TYR A 145 8.51 -13.95 28.58
N GLU A 146 7.22 -14.19 28.33
CA GLU A 146 6.49 -15.32 28.91
C GLU A 146 7.07 -16.67 28.48
N ALA A 147 7.44 -16.83 27.20
CA ALA A 147 8.09 -18.04 26.70
C ALA A 147 9.49 -18.23 27.32
N LEU A 148 10.25 -17.15 27.53
CA LEU A 148 11.55 -17.20 28.21
C LEU A 148 11.38 -17.63 29.67
N LEU A 149 10.46 -17.01 30.41
CA LEU A 149 10.16 -17.38 31.80
C LEU A 149 9.72 -18.85 31.90
N ALA A 150 8.85 -19.29 30.99
CA ALA A 150 8.38 -20.68 30.95
C ALA A 150 9.49 -21.69 30.62
N SER A 151 10.53 -21.27 29.90
CA SER A 151 11.68 -22.14 29.62
C SER A 151 12.62 -22.33 30.81
N GLY A 152 12.53 -21.47 31.84
CA GLY A 152 13.38 -21.52 33.03
C GLY A 152 14.86 -21.14 32.77
N GLN A 153 15.17 -20.61 31.59
CA GLN A 153 16.50 -20.16 31.20
C GLN A 153 16.73 -18.70 31.63
N ASP A 154 17.99 -18.28 31.72
CA ASP A 154 18.38 -16.88 32.06
C ASP A 154 19.33 -16.27 31.01
N PRO A 155 18.93 -16.19 29.72
CA PRO A 155 19.75 -15.54 28.71
C PRO A 155 19.84 -14.02 28.94
N HIS A 156 20.93 -13.41 28.47
CA HIS A 156 20.96 -11.96 28.33
C HIS A 156 20.03 -11.52 27.19
N VAL A 157 19.01 -10.73 27.49
CA VAL A 157 18.12 -10.18 26.48
C VAL A 157 18.62 -8.81 26.00
N ILE A 158 18.79 -8.65 24.68
CA ILE A 158 19.05 -7.37 24.02
C ILE A 158 17.74 -6.92 23.37
N HIS A 159 17.05 -5.99 24.00
CA HIS A 159 15.77 -5.46 23.55
C HIS A 159 15.99 -4.23 22.66
N VAL A 160 15.66 -4.34 21.37
CA VAL A 160 15.77 -3.21 20.44
C VAL A 160 14.50 -2.35 20.49
N SER A 161 14.68 -1.09 20.85
CA SER A 161 13.65 -0.07 21.00
C SER A 161 13.93 1.10 20.04
N THR A 162 13.73 2.35 20.46
CA THR A 162 14.08 3.56 19.71
C THR A 162 14.34 4.72 20.66
N ALA A 163 15.20 5.69 20.30
CA ALA A 163 15.47 6.88 21.13
C ALA A 163 14.19 7.71 21.38
N TYR A 164 13.22 7.65 20.46
CA TYR A 164 11.98 8.42 20.53
C TYR A 164 10.91 7.87 21.50
N VAL A 165 11.18 6.78 22.24
CA VAL A 165 10.23 6.23 23.23
C VAL A 165 9.95 7.17 24.41
N GLY A 166 10.78 8.20 24.61
CA GLY A 166 10.58 9.20 25.65
C GLY A 166 9.43 10.17 25.41
N GLY A 167 8.69 10.05 24.29
CA GLY A 167 7.57 10.92 23.96
C GLY A 167 7.98 12.37 23.66
N ILE A 168 6.99 13.27 23.67
CA ILE A 168 7.20 14.70 23.41
C ILE A 168 7.92 15.34 24.60
N SER A 169 9.14 15.83 24.38
CA SER A 169 9.93 16.55 25.38
C SER A 169 10.73 17.69 24.74
N LYS A 170 11.38 18.50 25.57
CA LYS A 170 12.37 19.50 25.17
C LYS A 170 13.68 19.27 25.91
N GLY A 171 14.80 19.64 25.29
CA GLY A 171 16.13 19.59 25.89
C GLY A 171 16.80 18.22 25.86
N LEU A 172 17.83 18.06 26.68
CA LEU A 172 18.67 16.86 26.75
C LEU A 172 17.88 15.66 27.31
N ARG A 173 18.00 14.51 26.65
CA ARG A 173 17.37 13.24 27.03
C ARG A 173 18.44 12.21 27.36
N GLN A 174 18.62 11.99 28.65
CA GLN A 174 19.59 11.04 29.19
C GLN A 174 19.15 9.59 28.94
N GLU A 175 20.13 8.71 28.82
CA GLU A 175 19.91 7.27 28.87
C GLU A 175 19.37 6.87 30.26
N GLY A 176 18.48 5.87 30.27
CA GLY A 176 17.87 5.35 31.49
C GLY A 176 16.41 4.94 31.30
N ARG A 177 15.82 4.51 32.41
CA ARG A 177 14.42 4.07 32.47
C ARG A 177 13.46 5.22 32.16
N LEU A 178 12.39 4.91 31.42
CA LEU A 178 11.35 5.91 31.12
C LEU A 178 10.52 6.25 32.36
N VAL A 179 10.25 7.54 32.55
CA VAL A 179 9.38 8.06 33.61
C VAL A 179 7.99 8.34 33.04
N HIS A 180 7.04 7.44 33.29
CA HIS A 180 5.61 7.61 33.00
C HIS A 180 4.77 6.68 33.90
N ASP A 181 3.47 6.93 34.00
CA ASP A 181 2.51 6.18 34.82
C ASP A 181 1.53 5.31 34.01
N VAL A 182 1.68 5.29 32.68
CA VAL A 182 0.83 4.48 31.79
C VAL A 182 1.02 2.97 32.04
N ASP A 183 -0.10 2.29 32.34
CA ASP A 183 -0.18 0.84 32.54
C ASP A 183 -0.33 0.11 31.19
N TRP A 184 0.74 -0.58 30.77
CA TRP A 184 0.78 -1.28 29.49
C TRP A 184 -0.29 -2.38 29.37
N ARG A 185 -0.71 -3.01 30.49
CA ARG A 185 -1.72 -4.09 30.47
C ARG A 185 -3.08 -3.53 30.08
N ARG A 186 -3.48 -2.43 30.73
CA ARG A 186 -4.74 -1.74 30.42
C ARG A 186 -4.77 -1.18 29.00
N GLU A 187 -3.66 -0.62 28.52
CA GLU A 187 -3.58 -0.13 27.15
C GLU A 187 -3.65 -1.28 26.14
N TYR A 188 -2.99 -2.41 26.42
CA TYR A 188 -3.06 -3.60 25.58
C TYR A 188 -4.50 -4.13 25.48
N ASP A 189 -5.19 -4.31 26.60
CA ASP A 189 -6.57 -4.81 26.62
C ASP A 189 -7.52 -3.87 25.88
N SER A 190 -7.41 -2.56 26.13
CA SER A 190 -8.22 -1.55 25.42
C SER A 190 -7.95 -1.55 23.91
N ALA A 191 -6.69 -1.73 23.49
CA ALA A 191 -6.33 -1.81 22.08
C ALA A 191 -6.92 -3.07 21.41
N GLN A 192 -6.91 -4.23 22.08
CA GLN A 192 -7.55 -5.45 21.55
C GLN A 192 -9.07 -5.25 21.34
N ASP A 193 -9.73 -4.57 22.28
CA ASP A 193 -11.17 -4.29 22.20
C ASP A 193 -11.55 -3.20 21.20
N ALA A 194 -10.57 -2.41 20.71
CA ALA A 194 -10.83 -1.27 19.83
C ALA A 194 -11.54 -1.69 18.54
N ARG A 195 -11.12 -2.78 17.89
CA ARG A 195 -11.71 -3.23 16.62
C ARG A 195 -13.17 -3.61 16.78
N ALA A 196 -13.52 -4.36 17.81
CA ALA A 196 -14.91 -4.74 18.07
C ALA A 196 -15.81 -3.50 18.28
N ARG A 197 -15.33 -2.50 19.03
CA ARG A 197 -16.05 -1.24 19.28
C ARG A 197 -16.25 -0.43 17.99
N VAL A 198 -15.20 -0.26 17.19
CA VAL A 198 -15.25 0.48 15.91
C VAL A 198 -16.12 -0.25 14.89
N GLU A 199 -16.06 -1.58 14.83
CA GLU A 199 -16.92 -2.40 13.97
C GLU A 199 -18.41 -2.21 14.33
N ALA A 200 -18.75 -2.15 15.62
CA ALA A 200 -20.10 -1.85 16.07
C ALA A 200 -20.54 -0.41 15.70
N GLU A 201 -19.67 0.59 15.87
CA GLU A 201 -19.93 1.98 15.46
C GLU A 201 -20.18 2.10 13.94
N SER A 202 -19.41 1.36 13.14
CA SER A 202 -19.51 1.39 11.68
C SER A 202 -20.85 0.87 11.13
N ARG A 203 -21.56 0.04 11.91
CA ARG A 203 -22.85 -0.57 11.54
C ARG A 203 -24.06 0.22 12.07
N ARG A 204 -23.85 1.34 12.74
CA ARG A 204 -24.95 2.23 13.15
C ARG A 204 -25.69 2.77 11.91
N PRO A 205 -27.03 2.93 11.98
CA PRO A 205 -27.81 3.40 10.82
C PRO A 205 -27.31 4.71 10.23
N GLU A 206 -26.82 5.64 11.05
CA GLU A 206 -26.32 6.95 10.63
C GLU A 206 -25.07 6.82 9.76
N THR A 207 -24.11 6.01 10.20
CA THR A 207 -22.87 5.72 9.48
C THR A 207 -23.17 5.01 8.17
N LEU A 208 -24.01 3.97 8.20
CA LEU A 208 -24.40 3.22 6.99
C LEU A 208 -25.12 4.11 5.97
N ARG A 209 -26.06 4.97 6.41
CA ARG A 209 -26.75 5.92 5.51
C ARG A 209 -25.76 6.86 4.82
N SER A 210 -24.75 7.35 5.55
CA SER A 210 -23.69 8.19 4.99
C SER A 210 -22.88 7.46 3.92
N GLN A 211 -22.41 6.25 4.22
CA GLN A 211 -21.64 5.43 3.28
C GLN A 211 -22.45 5.05 2.04
N MET A 212 -23.72 4.66 2.23
CA MET A 212 -24.64 4.36 1.11
C MET A 212 -24.90 5.58 0.24
N ARG A 213 -25.03 6.78 0.81
CA ARG A 213 -25.21 8.02 0.04
C ARG A 213 -23.99 8.31 -0.82
N ALA A 214 -22.78 8.18 -0.27
CA ALA A 214 -21.54 8.37 -1.02
C ALA A 214 -21.36 7.31 -2.13
N ALA A 215 -21.68 6.05 -1.84
CA ALA A 215 -21.63 4.96 -2.81
C ALA A 215 -22.64 5.16 -3.96
N ARG A 216 -23.89 5.55 -3.68
CA ARG A 216 -24.89 5.84 -4.72
C ARG A 216 -24.44 6.92 -5.71
N LEU A 217 -23.76 7.96 -5.21
CA LEU A 217 -23.27 9.04 -6.06
C LEU A 217 -22.14 8.63 -7.00
N ARG A 218 -21.32 7.65 -6.61
CA ARG A 218 -20.18 7.17 -7.43
C ARG A 218 -20.56 6.00 -8.32
N ASP A 219 -21.30 5.05 -7.75
CA ASP A 219 -21.47 3.70 -8.26
C ASP A 219 -22.93 3.39 -8.65
N GLY A 220 -23.84 4.38 -8.56
CA GLY A 220 -25.27 4.21 -8.86
C GLY A 220 -25.54 3.65 -10.27
N ARG A 221 -24.72 4.04 -11.25
CA ARG A 221 -24.80 3.57 -12.64
C ARG A 221 -24.50 2.08 -12.85
N MET A 222 -23.96 1.39 -11.84
CA MET A 222 -23.66 -0.04 -11.92
C MET A 222 -24.74 -0.91 -11.25
N GLY A 223 -25.78 -0.29 -10.69
CA GLY A 223 -26.90 -0.97 -10.06
C GLY A 223 -26.80 -1.13 -8.53
N PRO A 224 -27.86 -1.67 -7.89
CA PRO A 224 -28.02 -1.65 -6.44
C PRO A 224 -27.01 -2.51 -5.65
N LYS A 225 -26.60 -3.68 -6.15
CA LYS A 225 -25.59 -4.53 -5.51
C LYS A 225 -24.20 -3.92 -5.64
N ALA A 226 -23.89 -3.26 -6.76
CA ALA A 226 -22.63 -2.52 -6.90
C ALA A 226 -22.54 -1.40 -5.86
N VAL A 227 -23.63 -0.65 -5.66
CA VAL A 227 -23.75 0.34 -4.57
C VAL A 227 -23.59 -0.30 -3.20
N ALA A 228 -24.22 -1.45 -2.94
CA ALA A 228 -24.11 -2.15 -1.65
C ALA A 228 -22.67 -2.61 -1.38
N ALA A 229 -22.00 -3.20 -2.38
CA ALA A 229 -20.61 -3.63 -2.28
C ALA A 229 -19.66 -2.44 -2.07
N ALA A 230 -19.88 -1.33 -2.78
CA ALA A 230 -19.11 -0.11 -2.60
C ALA A 230 -19.32 0.52 -1.22
N ALA A 231 -20.55 0.49 -0.69
CA ALA A 231 -20.85 0.96 0.66
C ALA A 231 -20.17 0.10 1.73
N GLU A 232 -20.16 -1.23 1.56
CA GLU A 232 -19.46 -2.15 2.47
C GLU A 232 -17.95 -1.97 2.42
N ALA A 233 -17.37 -1.81 1.22
CA ALA A 233 -15.95 -1.50 1.07
C ALA A 233 -15.57 -0.16 1.72
N ALA A 234 -16.41 0.86 1.56
CA ALA A 234 -16.20 2.16 2.21
C ALA A 234 -16.34 2.08 3.74
N ARG A 235 -17.26 1.27 4.25
CA ARG A 235 -17.39 0.98 5.69
C ARG A 235 -16.12 0.33 6.25
N ARG A 236 -15.57 -0.68 5.56
CA ARG A 236 -14.31 -1.34 5.98
C ARG A 236 -13.14 -0.37 6.01
N ALA A 237 -12.99 0.44 4.95
CA ALA A 237 -11.96 1.49 4.91
C ALA A 237 -12.14 2.51 6.06
N TRP A 238 -13.38 2.87 6.38
CA TRP A 238 -13.68 3.74 7.52
C TRP A 238 -13.30 3.09 8.86
N VAL A 239 -13.52 1.79 9.06
CA VAL A 239 -13.08 1.06 10.26
C VAL A 239 -11.57 1.15 10.43
N ASP A 240 -10.81 0.87 9.36
CA ASP A 240 -9.34 0.92 9.41
C ASP A 240 -8.86 2.35 9.72
N GLU A 241 -9.41 3.37 9.04
CA GLU A 241 -9.07 4.78 9.27
C GLU A 241 -9.39 5.22 10.70
N ARG A 242 -10.50 4.75 11.26
CA ARG A 242 -10.91 5.04 12.64
C ARG A 242 -10.00 4.38 13.68
N LEU A 243 -9.50 3.17 13.41
CA LEU A 243 -8.54 2.48 14.30
C LEU A 243 -7.17 3.15 14.28
N VAL A 244 -6.74 3.67 13.13
CA VAL A 244 -5.51 4.49 13.02
C VAL A 244 -5.66 5.79 13.81
N ASP A 245 -6.79 6.49 13.64
CA ASP A 245 -7.11 7.72 14.38
C ASP A 245 -7.13 7.49 15.91
N PHE A 246 -7.68 6.36 16.35
CA PHE A 246 -7.68 5.97 17.76
C PHE A 246 -6.24 5.80 18.28
N GLY A 247 -5.40 5.02 17.59
CA GLY A 247 -3.99 4.83 17.98
C GLY A 247 -3.23 6.15 18.07
N ARG A 248 -3.35 6.99 17.04
CA ARG A 248 -2.73 8.31 16.98
C ARG A 248 -3.18 9.21 18.14
N THR A 249 -4.49 9.35 18.34
CA THR A 249 -5.06 10.21 19.37
C THR A 249 -4.71 9.70 20.77
N ARG A 250 -4.71 8.37 20.99
CA ARG A 250 -4.35 7.79 22.29
C ARG A 250 -2.89 8.06 22.63
N ALA A 251 -1.96 7.80 21.70
CA ALA A 251 -0.55 8.08 21.89
C ALA A 251 -0.30 9.55 22.26
N GLN A 252 -0.92 10.49 21.55
CA GLN A 252 -0.81 11.92 21.83
C GLN A 252 -1.41 12.30 23.18
N SER A 253 -2.55 11.71 23.56
CA SER A 253 -3.22 12.00 24.83
C SER A 253 -2.40 11.60 26.06
N VAL A 254 -1.45 10.66 25.90
CA VAL A 254 -0.57 10.19 26.97
C VAL A 254 0.88 10.65 26.80
N GLY A 255 1.16 11.54 25.85
CA GLY A 255 2.45 12.23 25.73
C GLY A 255 3.42 11.66 24.68
N TRP A 256 3.02 10.68 23.87
CA TRP A 256 3.82 10.16 22.76
C TRP A 256 3.47 10.81 21.42
N THR A 257 4.44 10.91 20.52
CA THR A 257 4.27 11.55 19.21
C THR A 257 3.33 10.78 18.29
N ASP A 258 3.39 9.45 18.37
CA ASP A 258 2.73 8.51 17.47
C ASP A 258 2.59 7.13 18.12
N ILE A 259 1.83 6.25 17.46
CA ILE A 259 1.55 4.90 17.96
C ILE A 259 2.79 3.99 17.96
N TYR A 260 3.78 4.23 17.11
CA TYR A 260 5.00 3.42 17.06
C TYR A 260 5.86 3.68 18.30
N THR A 261 6.16 4.95 18.60
CA THR A 261 6.93 5.31 19.81
C THR A 261 6.21 4.91 21.09
N PHE A 262 4.87 5.04 21.11
CA PHE A 262 4.05 4.62 22.23
C PHE A 262 4.13 3.10 22.46
N THR A 263 3.92 2.29 21.43
CA THR A 263 3.95 0.83 21.58
C THR A 263 5.35 0.30 21.88
N LYS A 264 6.42 0.98 21.43
CA LYS A 264 7.79 0.67 21.83
C LYS A 264 8.05 0.97 23.31
N ALA A 265 7.59 2.11 23.81
CA ALA A 265 7.69 2.42 25.25
C ALA A 265 6.92 1.39 26.10
N MET A 266 5.75 0.95 25.64
CA MET A 266 4.99 -0.11 26.32
C MET A 266 5.73 -1.46 26.28
N ALA A 267 6.38 -1.79 25.16
CA ALA A 267 7.19 -3.02 25.05
C ALA A 267 8.43 -2.99 25.97
N GLU A 268 9.06 -1.83 26.18
CA GLU A 268 10.08 -1.68 27.22
C GLU A 268 9.50 -1.94 28.62
N ARG A 269 8.30 -1.42 28.91
CA ARG A 269 7.64 -1.67 30.20
C ARG A 269 7.31 -3.15 30.42
N VAL A 270 6.96 -3.88 29.36
CA VAL A 270 6.79 -5.35 29.42
C VAL A 270 8.11 -6.02 29.79
N ALA A 271 9.22 -5.65 29.14
CA ALA A 271 10.53 -6.20 29.43
C ALA A 271 10.99 -5.90 30.86
N GLU A 272 10.75 -4.67 31.32
CA GLU A 272 11.04 -4.25 32.69
C GLU A 272 10.22 -5.04 33.72
N ASP A 273 8.90 -5.15 33.52
CA ASP A 273 7.99 -5.80 34.47
C ASP A 273 8.20 -7.31 34.54
N LEU A 274 8.30 -7.98 33.38
CA LEU A 274 8.30 -9.44 33.30
C LEU A 274 9.71 -10.03 33.44
N TRP A 275 10.75 -9.32 32.99
CA TRP A 275 12.11 -9.86 32.92
C TRP A 275 13.04 -9.20 33.92
N ALA A 276 13.28 -7.89 33.78
CA ALA A 276 14.19 -7.18 34.68
C ALA A 276 13.70 -7.21 36.14
N GLY A 277 12.39 -7.06 36.35
CA GLY A 277 11.73 -7.10 37.65
C GLY A 277 11.83 -8.47 38.35
N ALA A 278 12.04 -9.54 37.57
CA ALA A 278 12.33 -10.88 38.09
C ALA A 278 13.84 -11.12 38.34
N GLY A 279 14.69 -10.11 38.12
CA GLY A 279 16.13 -10.16 38.38
C GLY A 279 17.00 -10.55 37.18
N HIS A 280 16.39 -10.88 36.04
CA HIS A 280 17.07 -11.29 34.82
C HIS A 280 17.80 -10.14 34.11
N ARG A 281 18.80 -10.47 33.28
CA ARG A 281 19.63 -9.48 32.56
C ARG A 281 18.95 -9.04 31.26
N VAL A 282 18.80 -7.73 31.09
CA VAL A 282 18.33 -7.09 29.83
C VAL A 282 19.11 -5.82 29.54
N SER A 283 19.45 -5.60 28.27
CA SER A 283 19.97 -4.34 27.75
C SER A 283 18.97 -3.77 26.74
N PHE A 284 18.72 -2.46 26.81
CA PHE A 284 17.82 -1.75 25.90
C PHE A 284 18.65 -0.96 24.89
N VAL A 285 18.58 -1.32 23.62
CA VAL A 285 19.25 -0.59 22.53
C VAL A 285 18.24 0.33 21.86
N ARG A 286 18.42 1.64 21.99
CA ARG A 286 17.53 2.70 21.52
C ARG A 286 18.18 3.48 20.37
N PRO A 287 18.12 2.98 19.13
CA PRO A 287 18.61 3.74 17.99
C PRO A 287 17.71 4.94 17.65
N SER A 288 18.30 6.00 17.09
CA SER A 288 17.56 7.05 16.37
C SER A 288 17.12 6.57 14.97
N ILE A 289 16.90 7.48 14.02
CA ILE A 289 16.50 7.11 12.66
C ILE A 289 17.65 6.36 11.98
N ILE A 290 17.46 5.05 11.79
CA ILE A 290 18.47 4.19 11.18
C ILE A 290 18.48 4.37 9.66
N GLU A 291 19.61 4.83 9.13
CA GLU A 291 19.84 5.02 7.69
C GLU A 291 20.95 4.11 7.16
N SER A 292 21.40 4.34 5.92
CA SER A 292 22.38 3.50 5.23
C SER A 292 23.68 3.30 6.03
N ALA A 293 24.34 2.16 5.83
CA ALA A 293 25.61 1.86 6.45
C ALA A 293 26.70 2.89 6.10
N LEU A 294 27.55 3.23 7.08
CA LEU A 294 28.76 4.01 6.84
C LEU A 294 29.88 3.12 6.28
N HIS A 295 30.10 1.98 6.93
CA HIS A 295 31.20 1.05 6.62
C HIS A 295 30.71 -0.35 6.26
N ARG A 296 29.85 -0.97 7.08
CA ARG A 296 29.51 -2.41 6.99
C ARG A 296 28.01 -2.64 6.79
N PRO A 297 27.57 -3.65 6.00
CA PRO A 297 28.37 -4.65 5.27
C PRO A 297 29.15 -4.08 4.08
N TYR A 298 28.72 -2.92 3.58
CA TYR A 298 29.47 -2.06 2.67
C TYR A 298 28.90 -0.62 2.74
N PRO A 299 29.70 0.41 2.38
CA PRO A 299 29.26 1.80 2.44
C PRO A 299 28.01 2.07 1.57
N GLY A 300 27.01 2.72 2.16
CA GLY A 300 25.73 3.02 1.50
C GLY A 300 24.74 1.85 1.46
N TRP A 301 25.03 0.70 2.08
CA TRP A 301 24.06 -0.39 2.14
C TRP A 301 22.77 0.02 2.87
N ILE A 302 21.62 -0.20 2.22
CA ILE A 302 20.29 0.10 2.76
C ILE A 302 19.27 -0.85 2.14
N ASP A 303 18.34 -1.41 2.94
CA ASP A 303 17.30 -2.33 2.45
C ASP A 303 15.93 -1.67 2.45
N GLY A 304 15.51 -1.18 1.28
CA GLY A 304 14.24 -0.47 1.08
C GLY A 304 14.26 0.96 1.64
N TYR A 305 13.20 1.72 1.34
CA TYR A 305 13.09 3.10 1.82
C TYR A 305 12.91 3.16 3.34
N LYS A 306 13.66 4.07 3.95
CA LYS A 306 13.57 4.43 5.36
C LYS A 306 12.67 5.62 5.57
N VAL A 307 12.70 6.12 6.80
CA VAL A 307 11.82 7.19 7.24
C VAL A 307 12.12 8.44 6.41
N ALA A 308 13.37 8.87 6.20
CA ALA A 308 13.63 10.10 5.43
C ALA A 308 13.45 9.95 3.90
N ASP A 309 13.76 8.78 3.33
CA ASP A 309 13.92 8.61 1.88
C ASP A 309 12.73 9.02 1.00
N PRO A 310 11.46 8.71 1.33
CA PRO A 310 10.33 9.10 0.49
C PRO A 310 10.21 10.62 0.34
N LEU A 311 10.57 11.38 1.39
CA LEU A 311 10.62 12.85 1.35
C LEU A 311 11.78 13.34 0.50
N ILE A 312 12.98 12.80 0.70
CA ILE A 312 14.18 13.11 -0.09
C ILE A 312 13.89 12.87 -1.58
N MET A 313 13.25 11.76 -1.92
CA MET A 313 12.87 11.44 -3.29
C MET A 313 11.72 12.32 -3.82
N ALA A 314 10.77 12.74 -2.97
CA ALA A 314 9.73 13.69 -3.37
C ALA A 314 10.34 15.06 -3.68
N TYR A 315 11.35 15.48 -2.91
CA TYR A 315 12.13 16.68 -3.17
C TYR A 315 12.93 16.59 -4.46
N GLY A 316 13.70 15.51 -4.66
CA GLY A 316 14.47 15.28 -5.89
C GLY A 316 13.60 15.23 -7.16
N ARG A 317 12.31 14.87 -7.02
CA ARG A 317 11.30 14.93 -8.09
C ARG A 317 10.62 16.30 -8.25
N GLY A 318 11.05 17.32 -7.52
CA GLY A 318 10.47 18.67 -7.55
C GLY A 318 9.04 18.76 -6.96
N MET A 319 8.56 17.71 -6.28
CA MET A 319 7.19 17.67 -5.76
C MET A 319 7.03 18.46 -4.46
N LEU A 320 8.11 18.55 -3.67
CA LEU A 320 8.13 19.19 -2.36
C LEU A 320 8.81 20.58 -2.45
N GLN A 321 8.01 21.61 -2.68
CA GLN A 321 8.47 22.99 -2.85
C GLN A 321 8.84 23.68 -1.52
N GLU A 322 8.18 23.28 -0.43
CA GLU A 322 8.34 23.84 0.91
C GLU A 322 8.26 22.69 1.92
N PHE A 323 9.07 22.75 2.98
CA PHE A 323 9.06 21.75 4.05
C PHE A 323 8.76 22.39 5.41
N PRO A 324 7.77 21.89 6.16
CA PRO A 324 7.51 22.37 7.52
C PRO A 324 8.49 21.73 8.51
N GLY A 325 9.44 22.52 9.01
CA GLY A 325 10.39 22.13 10.04
C GLY A 325 11.08 23.35 10.62
N LEU A 326 11.66 23.20 11.81
CA LEU A 326 12.55 24.20 12.38
C LEU A 326 13.95 23.95 11.79
N ALA A 327 14.53 24.97 11.16
CA ALA A 327 15.84 24.87 10.51
C ALA A 327 16.97 24.48 11.48
N ASP A 328 16.81 24.88 12.74
CA ASP A 328 17.81 24.74 13.81
C ASP A 328 17.57 23.50 14.69
N SER A 329 16.50 22.74 14.43
CA SER A 329 16.28 21.46 15.12
C SER A 329 17.33 20.45 14.71
N ILE A 330 17.81 19.66 15.68
CA ILE A 330 18.71 18.54 15.44
C ILE A 330 17.88 17.36 14.95
N LEU A 331 18.27 16.79 13.82
CA LEU A 331 17.68 15.56 13.30
C LEU A 331 18.60 14.39 13.62
N ASP A 332 18.15 13.57 14.57
CA ASP A 332 18.91 12.41 15.00
C ASP A 332 18.80 11.24 13.99
N ILE A 333 19.87 11.04 13.24
CA ILE A 333 20.09 9.93 12.31
C ILE A 333 21.30 9.12 12.79
N ILE A 334 21.28 7.82 12.52
CA ILE A 334 22.41 6.93 12.80
C ILE A 334 22.61 5.91 11.66
N PRO A 335 23.86 5.67 11.19
CA PRO A 335 24.14 4.57 10.29
C PRO A 335 23.83 3.20 10.91
N VAL A 336 23.27 2.28 10.14
CA VAL A 336 22.84 0.96 10.63
C VAL A 336 23.96 0.13 11.27
N ASP A 337 25.20 0.25 10.78
CA ASP A 337 26.34 -0.48 11.31
C ASP A 337 26.70 -0.10 12.75
N PHE A 338 26.45 1.14 13.17
CA PHE A 338 26.70 1.57 14.53
C PHE A 338 25.75 0.86 15.50
N VAL A 339 24.47 0.73 15.11
CA VAL A 339 23.46 0.00 15.87
C VAL A 339 23.80 -1.50 15.93
N VAL A 340 24.24 -2.06 14.80
CA VAL A 340 24.70 -3.46 14.74
C VAL A 340 25.88 -3.69 15.67
N ASN A 341 26.86 -2.79 15.68
CA ASN A 341 28.07 -2.93 16.46
C ASN A 341 27.80 -2.89 17.97
N VAL A 342 26.89 -2.03 18.44
CA VAL A 342 26.41 -2.04 19.84
C VAL A 342 25.71 -3.36 20.17
N ILE A 343 24.84 -3.87 19.29
CA ILE A 343 24.14 -5.15 19.51
C ILE A 343 25.14 -6.32 19.57
N VAL A 344 26.11 -6.37 18.66
CA VAL A 344 27.14 -7.42 18.61
C VAL A 344 28.06 -7.32 19.82
N ALA A 345 28.42 -6.12 20.26
CA ALA A 345 29.19 -5.90 21.49
C ALA A 345 28.46 -6.51 22.69
N LEU A 346 27.19 -6.16 22.88
CA LEU A 346 26.37 -6.70 23.98
C LEU A 346 26.15 -8.21 23.90
N ALA A 347 26.14 -8.79 22.69
CA ALA A 347 25.91 -10.22 22.48
C ALA A 347 27.17 -11.08 22.62
N THR A 348 28.36 -10.51 22.41
CA THR A 348 29.61 -11.29 22.28
C THR A 348 30.69 -10.92 23.29
N GLN A 349 30.57 -9.75 23.93
CA GLN A 349 31.55 -9.26 24.90
C GLN A 349 31.00 -9.43 26.32
N ASP A 350 31.90 -9.53 27.30
CA ASP A 350 31.52 -9.68 28.70
C ASP A 350 31.13 -8.32 29.31
N VAL A 351 29.94 -7.83 28.92
CA VAL A 351 29.41 -6.54 29.36
C VAL A 351 28.15 -6.76 30.18
N SER A 352 28.17 -6.46 31.47
CA SER A 352 26.99 -6.62 32.34
C SER A 352 26.56 -5.28 32.91
N ARG A 353 25.37 -4.79 32.49
CA ARG A 353 24.77 -3.55 33.01
C ARG A 353 23.40 -3.81 33.63
N ARG A 354 23.03 -3.02 34.63
CA ARG A 354 21.75 -3.07 35.34
C ARG A 354 21.30 -1.64 35.69
N GLY A 355 20.01 -1.48 35.98
CA GLY A 355 19.45 -0.16 36.27
C GLY A 355 19.53 0.77 35.05
N ASP A 356 19.83 2.05 35.27
CA ASP A 356 19.89 3.05 34.20
C ASP A 356 21.06 2.82 33.23
N ASP A 357 22.12 2.12 33.65
CA ASP A 357 23.26 1.78 32.78
C ASP A 357 22.91 0.71 31.73
N ALA A 358 21.75 0.07 31.83
CA ALA A 358 21.30 -0.95 30.89
C ALA A 358 20.68 -0.38 29.61
N TYR A 359 20.57 0.95 29.49
CA TYR A 359 19.96 1.63 28.35
C TYR A 359 21.05 2.30 27.49
N PHE A 360 21.07 1.97 26.21
CA PHE A 360 22.06 2.41 25.23
C PHE A 360 21.35 3.17 24.10
N GLN A 361 21.45 4.49 24.09
CA GLN A 361 21.00 5.35 23.01
C GLN A 361 22.05 5.39 21.91
N VAL A 362 21.76 4.73 20.79
CA VAL A 362 22.63 4.76 19.61
C VAL A 362 22.19 5.92 18.72
N VAL A 363 22.70 7.11 19.06
CA VAL A 363 22.26 8.43 18.57
C VAL A 363 23.47 9.31 18.28
N SER A 364 23.26 10.43 17.60
CA SER A 364 24.33 11.39 17.26
C SER A 364 24.09 12.78 17.85
N GLY A 365 22.89 13.10 18.31
CA GLY A 365 22.45 14.46 18.63
C GLY A 365 23.32 15.21 19.64
N ALA A 366 23.78 14.55 20.71
CA ALA A 366 24.66 15.20 21.70
C ALA A 366 26.13 15.25 21.26
N SER A 367 26.65 14.18 20.66
CA SER A 367 28.09 14.00 20.40
C SER A 367 28.54 14.47 19.01
N ASN A 368 27.66 14.41 18.01
CA ASN A 368 27.90 14.84 16.63
C ASN A 368 26.60 15.33 15.96
N PRO A 369 26.05 16.47 16.40
CA PRO A 369 24.72 16.94 15.99
C PRO A 369 24.62 17.14 14.48
N LEU A 370 23.47 16.77 13.90
CA LEU A 370 23.09 17.09 12.53
C LEU A 370 21.95 18.12 12.54
N PRO A 371 22.24 19.42 12.40
CA PRO A 371 21.22 20.43 12.21
C PRO A 371 20.43 20.17 10.93
N PHE A 372 19.11 20.35 10.98
CA PHE A 372 18.24 20.04 9.86
C PHE A 372 18.61 20.82 8.58
N HIS A 373 18.96 22.10 8.70
CA HIS A 373 19.41 22.93 7.57
C HIS A 373 20.66 22.40 6.86
N GLU A 374 21.54 21.69 7.58
CA GLU A 374 22.76 21.13 7.02
C GLU A 374 22.43 19.91 6.14
N MET A 375 21.54 19.03 6.63
CA MET A 375 21.00 17.93 5.83
C MET A 375 20.29 18.46 4.58
N VAL A 376 19.42 19.47 4.72
CA VAL A 376 18.73 20.11 3.59
C VAL A 376 19.72 20.58 2.53
N SER A 377 20.79 21.25 2.97
CA SER A 377 21.81 21.79 2.07
C SER A 377 22.53 20.67 1.33
N ALA A 378 22.96 19.61 2.03
CA ALA A 378 23.60 18.45 1.41
C ALA A 378 22.69 17.73 0.40
N VAL A 379 21.41 17.56 0.73
CA VAL A 379 20.41 16.95 -0.17
C VAL A 379 20.18 17.82 -1.41
N ARG A 380 20.07 19.14 -1.25
CA ARG A 380 19.91 20.07 -2.37
C ARG A 380 21.10 20.05 -3.30
N GLU A 381 22.31 20.20 -2.76
CA GLU A 381 23.53 20.21 -3.56
C GLU A 381 23.68 18.93 -4.38
N TYR A 382 23.35 17.78 -3.80
CA TYR A 382 23.34 16.51 -4.51
C TYR A 382 22.41 16.54 -5.73
N PHE A 383 21.14 16.96 -5.58
CA PHE A 383 20.19 16.96 -6.70
C PHE A 383 20.39 18.10 -7.69
N VAL A 384 21.03 19.21 -7.27
CA VAL A 384 21.49 20.24 -8.22
C VAL A 384 22.60 19.67 -9.11
N THR A 385 23.51 18.90 -8.53
CA THR A 385 24.66 18.31 -9.25
C THR A 385 24.27 17.07 -10.05
N LYS A 386 23.35 16.25 -9.52
CA LYS A 386 22.88 14.98 -10.07
C LYS A 386 21.34 14.98 -10.11
N PRO A 387 20.71 15.77 -10.99
CA PRO A 387 19.25 15.88 -11.04
C PRO A 387 18.62 14.54 -11.44
N LEU A 388 17.46 14.26 -10.86
CA LEU A 388 16.60 13.18 -11.36
C LEU A 388 16.00 13.60 -12.71
N GLU A 389 15.59 12.61 -13.50
CA GLU A 389 14.97 12.83 -14.81
C GLU A 389 13.44 12.70 -14.71
N ASP A 390 12.73 13.52 -15.49
CA ASP A 390 11.28 13.40 -15.68
C ASP A 390 10.91 12.27 -16.66
N ASP A 391 9.60 12.04 -16.87
CA ASP A 391 9.10 11.03 -17.82
C ASP A 391 9.59 11.24 -19.28
N LYS A 392 10.23 12.38 -19.58
CA LYS A 392 10.77 12.75 -20.90
C LYS A 392 12.30 12.78 -20.91
N GLY A 393 12.97 12.30 -19.86
CA GLY A 393 14.43 12.29 -19.75
C GLY A 393 15.03 13.68 -19.51
N ARG A 394 14.24 14.68 -19.08
CA ARG A 394 14.73 16.04 -18.82
C ARG A 394 15.11 16.17 -17.34
N PRO A 395 16.21 16.87 -17.02
CA PRO A 395 16.62 17.06 -15.63
C PRO A 395 15.56 17.88 -14.88
N ILE A 396 15.19 17.40 -13.70
CA ILE A 396 14.26 18.06 -12.79
C ILE A 396 15.01 19.15 -12.02
N VAL A 397 14.50 20.37 -12.08
CA VAL A 397 15.00 21.48 -11.28
C VAL A 397 14.41 21.39 -9.88
N VAL A 398 15.27 21.19 -8.87
CA VAL A 398 14.84 21.17 -7.47
C VAL A 398 14.62 22.59 -6.93
N PRO A 399 13.59 22.81 -6.10
CA PRO A 399 13.29 24.11 -5.53
C PRO A 399 14.30 24.51 -4.45
N GLU A 400 14.41 25.82 -4.20
CA GLU A 400 15.16 26.32 -3.05
C GLU A 400 14.29 26.28 -1.80
N TRP A 401 14.67 25.46 -0.82
CA TRP A 401 13.95 25.37 0.44
C TRP A 401 14.16 26.63 1.27
N HIS A 402 13.06 27.34 1.44
CA HIS A 402 12.89 28.29 2.52
C HIS A 402 12.19 27.55 3.66
N PHE A 403 12.39 27.96 4.91
CA PHE A 403 11.68 27.43 6.08
C PHE A 403 10.53 28.38 6.47
N PRO A 404 9.43 28.47 5.68
CA PRO A 404 8.29 29.29 6.05
C PRO A 404 7.57 28.68 7.26
N ALA A 405 6.84 29.53 8.00
CA ALA A 405 6.01 29.08 9.11
C ALA A 405 5.07 27.94 8.68
N VAL A 406 4.96 26.90 9.51
CA VAL A 406 4.27 25.64 9.20
C VAL A 406 2.80 25.87 8.81
N GLU A 407 2.16 26.88 9.39
CA GLU A 407 0.77 27.25 9.11
C GLU A 407 0.58 27.73 7.66
N MET A 408 1.56 28.43 7.08
CA MET A 408 1.48 28.91 5.69
C MET A 408 1.58 27.76 4.69
N VAL A 409 2.46 26.79 4.95
CA VAL A 409 2.60 25.59 4.14
C VAL A 409 1.29 24.81 4.13
N GLU A 410 0.66 24.62 5.29
CA GLU A 410 -0.63 23.92 5.38
C GLU A 410 -1.74 24.58 4.56
N GLN A 411 -1.87 25.91 4.63
CA GLN A 411 -2.90 26.66 3.91
C GLN A 411 -2.74 26.51 2.39
N ARG A 412 -1.50 26.62 1.88
CA ARG A 412 -1.19 26.42 0.46
C ARG A 412 -1.51 25.00 0.00
N PHE A 413 -1.19 23.99 0.81
CA PHE A 413 -1.55 22.60 0.51
C PHE A 413 -3.07 22.39 0.49
N ARG A 414 -3.80 22.94 1.47
CA ARG A 414 -5.28 22.88 1.50
C ARG A 414 -5.89 23.52 0.26
N ALA A 415 -5.37 24.66 -0.18
CA ALA A 415 -5.81 25.31 -1.42
C ALA A 415 -5.61 24.41 -2.66
N LYS A 416 -4.45 23.77 -2.79
CA LYS A 416 -4.16 22.81 -3.88
C LYS A 416 -5.10 21.60 -3.85
N GLU A 417 -5.41 21.05 -2.67
CA GLU A 417 -6.37 19.95 -2.53
C GLU A 417 -7.79 20.36 -2.91
N ILE A 418 -8.25 21.54 -2.49
CA ILE A 418 -9.56 22.08 -2.85
C ILE A 418 -9.65 22.27 -4.36
N ALA A 419 -8.62 22.85 -4.97
CA ALA A 419 -8.54 23.02 -6.42
C ALA A 419 -8.54 21.68 -7.17
N ALA A 420 -7.82 20.67 -6.68
CA ALA A 420 -7.82 19.33 -7.25
C ALA A 420 -9.20 18.65 -7.14
N LYS A 421 -9.86 18.74 -5.98
CA LYS A 421 -11.23 18.22 -5.76
C LYS A 421 -12.26 18.94 -6.65
N ALA A 422 -12.15 20.26 -6.80
CA ALA A 422 -12.98 21.03 -7.72
C ALA A 422 -12.73 20.63 -9.18
N GLY A 423 -11.46 20.47 -9.58
CA GLY A 423 -11.06 19.99 -10.89
C GLY A 423 -11.66 18.62 -11.21
N GLN A 424 -11.54 17.65 -10.29
CA GLN A 424 -12.16 16.32 -10.46
C GLN A 424 -13.67 16.38 -10.65
N LYS A 425 -14.37 17.25 -9.89
CA LYS A 425 -15.81 17.47 -10.08
C LYS A 425 -16.10 18.02 -11.47
N VAL A 426 -15.34 19.01 -11.96
CA VAL A 426 -15.53 19.61 -13.29
C VAL A 426 -15.29 18.57 -14.39
N VAL A 427 -14.22 17.79 -14.32
CA VAL A 427 -13.88 16.75 -15.30
C VAL A 427 -14.99 15.72 -15.43
N ALA A 428 -15.64 15.36 -14.32
CA ALA A 428 -16.72 14.39 -14.31
C ALA A 428 -17.95 14.82 -15.12
N TYR A 429 -18.10 16.11 -15.42
CA TYR A 429 -19.17 16.66 -16.27
C TYR A 429 -18.72 16.94 -17.71
N LEU A 430 -17.45 16.76 -18.05
CA LEU A 430 -16.95 16.98 -19.40
C LEU A 430 -17.16 15.75 -20.30
N PRO A 431 -17.39 15.95 -21.60
CA PRO A 431 -17.51 14.85 -22.55
C PRO A 431 -16.23 14.02 -22.61
N ALA A 432 -16.40 12.69 -22.75
CA ALA A 432 -15.30 11.76 -22.89
C ALA A 432 -14.60 11.98 -24.23
N SER A 433 -13.34 12.38 -24.19
CA SER A 433 -12.46 12.60 -25.33
C SER A 433 -11.05 12.18 -24.94
N ARG A 434 -10.17 11.96 -25.91
CA ARG A 434 -8.76 11.66 -25.64
C ARG A 434 -8.10 12.70 -24.73
N ARG A 435 -8.36 13.99 -24.96
CA ARG A 435 -7.85 15.10 -24.14
C ARG A 435 -8.40 15.09 -22.71
N THR A 436 -9.69 14.83 -22.52
CA THR A 436 -10.31 14.79 -21.18
C THR A 436 -9.90 13.54 -20.40
N ARG A 437 -9.68 12.39 -21.06
CA ARG A 437 -9.08 11.19 -20.43
C ARG A 437 -7.64 11.43 -19.98
N GLU A 438 -6.83 12.11 -20.78
CA GLU A 438 -5.47 12.54 -20.41
C GLU A 438 -5.50 13.50 -19.21
N TRP A 439 -6.40 14.49 -19.24
CA TRP A 439 -6.56 15.43 -18.14
C TRP A 439 -7.00 14.74 -16.84
N THR A 440 -7.95 13.80 -16.92
CA THR A 440 -8.38 12.95 -15.79
C THR A 440 -7.20 12.18 -15.21
N SER A 441 -6.37 11.59 -16.07
CA SER A 441 -5.18 10.85 -15.66
C SER A 441 -4.17 11.75 -14.93
N ASN A 442 -3.94 12.96 -15.44
CA ASN A 442 -3.02 13.92 -14.84
C ASN A 442 -3.53 14.46 -13.50
N LEU A 443 -4.82 14.78 -13.40
CA LEU A 443 -5.45 15.18 -12.14
C LEU A 443 -5.44 14.08 -11.09
N HIS A 444 -5.68 12.82 -11.49
CA HIS A 444 -5.61 11.69 -10.58
C HIS A 444 -4.18 11.49 -10.05
N LYS A 445 -3.15 11.58 -10.92
CA LYS A 445 -1.75 11.57 -10.52
C LYS A 445 -1.43 12.70 -9.52
N ALA A 446 -1.84 13.93 -9.84
CA ALA A 446 -1.60 15.10 -8.99
C ALA A 446 -2.28 14.96 -7.61
N THR A 447 -3.53 14.49 -7.57
CA THR A 447 -4.28 14.29 -6.32
C THR A 447 -3.65 13.20 -5.46
N THR A 448 -3.24 12.08 -6.06
CA THR A 448 -2.56 10.99 -5.38
C THR A 448 -1.21 11.46 -4.82
N GLY A 449 -0.47 12.25 -5.60
CA GLY A 449 0.78 12.87 -5.18
C GLY A 449 0.61 13.79 -3.98
N LEU A 450 -0.41 14.68 -4.00
CA LEU A 450 -0.72 15.58 -2.89
C LEU A 450 -1.13 14.82 -1.63
N THR A 451 -1.96 13.79 -1.76
CA THR A 451 -2.40 12.96 -0.63
C THR A 451 -1.22 12.24 0.01
N THR A 452 -0.32 11.69 -0.83
CA THR A 452 0.91 11.03 -0.38
C THR A 452 1.83 12.02 0.34
N LEU A 453 2.00 13.22 -0.21
CA LEU A 453 2.85 14.27 0.36
C LEU A 453 2.30 14.79 1.69
N ARG A 454 0.97 14.94 1.80
CA ARG A 454 0.28 15.29 3.04
C ARG A 454 0.56 14.26 4.13
N LYS A 455 0.36 12.98 3.81
CA LYS A 455 0.61 11.89 4.74
C LYS A 455 2.04 11.93 5.26
N TYR A 456 3.02 12.10 4.37
CA TYR A 456 4.40 12.27 4.77
C TYR A 456 4.56 13.48 5.70
N ILE A 457 4.20 14.69 5.27
CA ILE A 457 4.32 15.90 6.09
C ILE A 457 3.70 15.76 7.49
N GLU A 458 2.53 15.11 7.61
CA GLU A 458 1.90 14.84 8.91
C GLU A 458 2.73 13.90 9.79
N LEU A 459 3.28 12.84 9.21
CA LEU A 459 4.16 11.89 9.91
C LEU A 459 5.45 12.55 10.41
N TYR A 460 6.09 13.40 9.60
CA TYR A 460 7.40 13.98 9.96
C TYR A 460 7.30 15.21 10.85
N ARG A 461 6.13 15.87 10.94
CA ARG A 461 5.94 17.12 11.69
C ARG A 461 6.47 17.04 13.11
N GLN A 462 6.23 15.92 13.80
CA GLN A 462 6.61 15.80 15.22
C GLN A 462 8.12 15.62 15.38
N TYR A 463 8.77 14.95 14.42
CA TYR A 463 10.21 14.75 14.42
C TYR A 463 10.99 15.99 13.96
N THR A 464 10.44 16.80 13.07
CA THR A 464 11.11 18.02 12.55
C THR A 464 10.85 19.27 13.39
N LYS A 465 10.03 19.14 14.44
CA LYS A 465 9.75 20.16 15.45
C LYS A 465 10.30 19.80 16.82
N THR A 466 11.01 18.68 16.94
CA THR A 466 11.57 18.28 18.22
C THR A 466 12.72 19.19 18.61
N GLU A 467 12.73 19.63 19.86
CA GLU A 467 13.85 20.32 20.51
C GLU A 467 14.59 19.33 21.44
N MET A 468 14.44 18.03 21.18
CA MET A 468 15.09 16.97 21.96
C MET A 468 16.50 16.75 21.43
N VAL A 469 17.46 16.66 22.35
CA VAL A 469 18.83 16.23 22.08
C VAL A 469 19.05 14.95 22.85
N PHE A 470 19.35 13.86 22.16
CA PHE A 470 19.57 12.57 22.81
C PHE A 470 21.03 12.43 23.25
N ASP A 471 21.23 12.10 24.52
CA ASP A 471 22.54 11.79 25.09
C ASP A 471 22.90 10.32 24.84
N ASP A 472 24.20 10.03 24.77
CA ASP A 472 24.80 8.72 24.45
C ASP A 472 25.87 8.29 25.48
N ALA A 473 25.85 8.87 26.69
CA ALA A 473 26.82 8.63 27.76
C ALA A 473 27.13 7.15 28.07
N ASN A 474 26.12 6.30 28.26
CA ASN A 474 26.27 4.85 28.48
C ASN A 474 26.80 4.15 27.23
N THR A 475 26.38 4.59 26.05
CA THR A 475 26.88 4.04 24.77
C THR A 475 28.35 4.39 24.56
N ARG A 476 28.78 5.60 24.91
CA ARG A 476 30.21 5.98 24.93
C ARG A 476 30.99 5.26 26.01
N ALA A 477 30.43 5.08 27.20
CA ALA A 477 31.05 4.31 28.27
C ALA A 477 31.26 2.84 27.87
N LEU A 478 30.26 2.23 27.20
CA LEU A 478 30.39 0.90 26.60
C LEU A 478 31.59 0.83 25.66
N ARG A 479 31.70 1.78 24.72
CA ARG A 479 32.82 1.82 23.77
C ARG A 479 34.19 1.86 24.46
N GLN A 480 34.33 2.68 25.50
CA GLN A 480 35.60 2.87 26.22
C GLN A 480 36.10 1.61 26.93
N GLU A 481 35.20 0.69 27.25
CA GLU A 481 35.54 -0.56 27.95
C GLU A 481 35.83 -1.72 26.99
N LEU A 482 35.50 -1.58 25.71
CA LEU A 482 35.67 -2.64 24.72
C LEU A 482 37.14 -2.82 24.31
N PRO A 483 37.59 -4.06 24.05
CA PRO A 483 38.94 -4.31 23.55
C PRO A 483 39.20 -3.60 22.22
N ALA A 484 40.40 -3.04 22.03
CA ALA A 484 40.79 -2.40 20.78
C ALA A 484 40.62 -3.33 19.56
N SER A 485 40.92 -4.63 19.71
CA SER A 485 40.74 -5.63 18.66
C SER A 485 39.28 -5.84 18.23
N PHE A 486 38.31 -5.61 19.13
CA PHE A 486 36.89 -5.62 18.79
C PHE A 486 36.51 -4.33 18.04
N LEU A 487 36.98 -3.19 18.52
CA LEU A 487 36.69 -1.88 17.91
C LEU A 487 37.27 -1.76 16.49
N GLU A 488 38.38 -2.44 16.16
CA GLU A 488 38.90 -2.49 14.78
C GLU A 488 37.87 -2.94 13.73
N GLN A 489 36.89 -3.77 14.14
CA GLN A 489 35.86 -4.30 13.25
C GLN A 489 34.46 -3.76 13.55
N HIS A 490 34.22 -3.37 14.80
CA HIS A 490 32.90 -3.00 15.33
C HIS A 490 32.93 -1.68 16.10
N ASP A 491 33.62 -0.66 15.58
CA ASP A 491 33.54 0.67 16.18
C ASP A 491 32.18 1.34 15.92
N PHE A 492 31.77 2.21 16.83
CA PHE A 492 30.54 3.00 16.76
C PHE A 492 30.75 4.42 17.30
N ASP A 493 31.94 5.00 17.07
CA ASP A 493 32.24 6.40 17.38
C ASP A 493 31.53 7.37 16.43
N VAL A 494 30.42 7.95 16.90
CA VAL A 494 29.61 8.85 16.07
C VAL A 494 30.32 10.13 15.66
N THR A 495 31.43 10.49 16.32
CA THR A 495 32.21 11.70 15.99
C THR A 495 33.00 11.58 14.68
N GLU A 496 33.16 10.36 14.16
CA GLU A 496 33.80 10.11 12.86
C GLU A 496 32.88 10.41 11.66
N ILE A 497 31.58 10.58 11.89
CA ILE A 497 30.60 10.78 10.82
C ILE A 497 30.74 12.20 10.26
N ASN A 498 31.29 12.32 9.04
CA ASN A 498 31.13 13.52 8.25
C ASN A 498 29.76 13.50 7.56
N TRP A 499 28.79 14.24 8.12
CA TRP A 499 27.41 14.24 7.63
C TRP A 499 27.28 14.61 6.15
N ARG A 500 28.02 15.62 5.69
CA ARG A 500 27.97 16.08 4.31
C ARG A 500 28.43 14.97 3.35
N ASP A 501 29.56 14.34 3.64
CA ASP A 501 30.09 13.25 2.82
C ASP A 501 29.20 12.01 2.91
N TYR A 502 28.71 11.67 4.09
CA TYR A 502 27.76 10.57 4.29
C TYR A 502 26.53 10.71 3.38
N PHE A 503 25.89 11.89 3.35
CA PHE A 503 24.75 12.12 2.47
C PHE A 503 25.12 12.12 0.99
N GLN A 504 26.15 12.89 0.59
CA GLN A 504 26.45 13.11 -0.82
C GLN A 504 27.08 11.90 -1.51
N GLN A 505 27.91 11.15 -0.77
CA GLN A 505 28.73 10.08 -1.33
C GLN A 505 28.13 8.69 -1.09
N LEU A 506 27.37 8.49 -0.01
CA LEU A 506 26.86 7.16 0.39
C LEU A 506 25.33 7.07 0.31
N HIS A 507 24.63 7.83 1.15
CA HIS A 507 23.20 7.66 1.35
C HIS A 507 22.36 8.05 0.12
N LEU A 508 22.54 9.27 -0.42
CA LEU A 508 21.73 9.76 -1.55
C LEU A 508 21.97 8.97 -2.85
N PRO A 509 23.22 8.57 -3.21
CA PRO A 509 23.46 7.61 -4.29
C PRO A 509 22.70 6.30 -4.11
N ALA A 510 22.76 5.70 -2.91
CA ALA A 510 22.10 4.41 -2.64
C ALA A 510 20.58 4.50 -2.81
N VAL A 511 19.95 5.51 -2.22
CA VAL A 511 18.49 5.73 -2.31
C VAL A 511 18.06 6.04 -3.75
N THR A 512 18.87 6.80 -4.48
CA THR A 512 18.60 7.12 -5.90
C THR A 512 18.68 5.86 -6.77
N GLU A 513 19.68 5.00 -6.57
CA GLU A 513 19.79 3.74 -7.31
C GLU A 513 18.67 2.75 -6.97
N LEU A 514 18.26 2.66 -5.71
CA LEU A 514 17.06 1.90 -5.30
C LEU A 514 15.81 2.39 -6.04
N THR A 515 15.64 3.70 -6.15
CA THR A 515 14.52 4.33 -6.88
C THR A 515 14.53 3.94 -8.36
N LYS A 516 15.70 4.02 -9.01
CA LYS A 516 15.87 3.65 -10.41
C LYS A 516 15.64 2.16 -10.64
N ALA A 517 16.13 1.29 -9.75
CA ALA A 517 15.92 -0.15 -9.82
C ALA A 517 14.42 -0.50 -9.73
N TYR A 518 13.69 0.12 -8.79
CA TYR A 518 12.24 -0.07 -8.67
C TYR A 518 11.48 0.40 -9.92
N SER A 519 11.85 1.56 -10.46
CA SER A 519 11.27 2.09 -11.71
C SER A 519 11.54 1.19 -12.90
N ARG A 520 12.78 0.66 -13.05
CA ARG A 520 13.15 -0.30 -14.10
C ARG A 520 12.35 -1.61 -13.98
N ALA A 521 12.22 -2.17 -12.78
CA ALA A 521 11.43 -3.38 -12.55
C ALA A 521 9.96 -3.18 -12.93
N LYS A 522 9.38 -2.02 -12.58
CA LYS A 522 8.00 -1.66 -12.92
C LYS A 522 7.81 -1.44 -14.43
N ALA A 523 8.79 -0.81 -15.09
CA ALA A 523 8.79 -0.63 -16.54
C ALA A 523 8.87 -1.98 -17.26
N ALA A 524 9.77 -2.88 -16.85
CA ALA A 524 9.88 -4.23 -17.41
C ALA A 524 8.57 -5.04 -17.27
N GLN A 525 7.87 -4.89 -16.13
CA GLN A 525 6.54 -5.48 -15.95
C GLN A 525 5.48 -4.88 -16.89
N ARG A 526 5.52 -3.57 -17.15
CA ARG A 526 4.62 -2.89 -18.12
C ARG A 526 4.90 -3.32 -19.55
N THR A 527 6.16 -3.34 -19.98
CA THR A 527 6.54 -3.80 -21.34
C THR A 527 6.12 -5.25 -21.56
N ARG A 528 6.18 -6.11 -20.53
CA ARG A 528 5.65 -7.48 -20.59
C ARG A 528 4.12 -7.52 -20.76
N ALA A 529 3.40 -6.52 -20.24
CA ALA A 529 1.94 -6.38 -20.37
C ALA A 529 1.51 -5.69 -21.68
N GLU A 530 2.37 -4.89 -22.30
CA GLU A 530 2.15 -4.16 -23.57
C GLU A 530 2.49 -4.98 -24.83
N ARG A 531 2.90 -6.25 -24.68
CA ARG A 531 3.05 -7.17 -25.81
C ARG A 531 1.75 -7.23 -26.62
N PRO A 532 1.82 -7.33 -27.98
CA PRO A 532 0.63 -7.47 -28.82
C PRO A 532 -0.24 -8.60 -28.29
N ALA A 533 -1.55 -8.38 -28.32
CA ALA A 533 -2.51 -9.35 -27.80
C ALA A 533 -2.18 -10.72 -28.40
N PRO A 534 -2.04 -11.77 -27.57
CA PRO A 534 -1.82 -13.11 -28.09
C PRO A 534 -2.91 -13.44 -29.12
N ALA A 535 -2.56 -14.24 -30.13
CA ALA A 535 -3.55 -14.75 -31.07
C ALA A 535 -4.76 -15.29 -30.30
N LEU A 536 -5.96 -14.99 -30.78
CA LEU A 536 -7.19 -15.51 -30.16
C LEU A 536 -7.04 -17.03 -30.08
N LYS A 537 -7.18 -17.58 -28.88
CA LYS A 537 -7.11 -19.02 -28.70
C LYS A 537 -8.35 -19.64 -29.34
N GLU A 538 -8.17 -20.65 -30.17
CA GLU A 538 -9.30 -21.42 -30.68
C GLU A 538 -10.00 -22.12 -29.51
N ASN A 539 -11.28 -21.82 -29.29
CA ASN A 539 -12.07 -22.42 -28.22
C ASN A 539 -13.56 -22.33 -28.53
N ALA A 540 -14.19 -23.48 -28.80
CA ALA A 540 -15.63 -23.55 -29.08
C ALA A 540 -16.51 -23.18 -27.87
N ASP A 541 -15.96 -23.27 -26.65
CA ASP A 541 -16.67 -22.98 -25.41
C ASP A 541 -16.52 -21.51 -24.99
N ALA A 542 -15.84 -20.66 -25.76
CA ALA A 542 -15.66 -19.24 -25.43
C ALA A 542 -16.68 -18.35 -26.15
N LEU A 543 -17.18 -17.35 -25.41
CA LEU A 543 -18.06 -16.30 -25.92
C LEU A 543 -17.28 -15.06 -26.31
N ALA A 544 -17.77 -14.33 -27.31
CA ALA A 544 -17.36 -12.96 -27.61
C ALA A 544 -18.60 -12.05 -27.51
N VAL A 545 -18.67 -11.29 -26.41
CA VAL A 545 -19.86 -10.48 -26.07
C VAL A 545 -19.62 -9.02 -26.39
N PHE A 546 -20.52 -8.40 -27.13
CA PHE A 546 -20.40 -7.02 -27.60
C PHE A 546 -21.59 -6.17 -27.11
N ASP A 547 -21.32 -4.96 -26.61
CA ASP A 547 -22.33 -3.91 -26.57
C ASP A 547 -22.50 -3.28 -27.96
N LEU A 548 -23.68 -2.72 -28.24
CA LEU A 548 -23.96 -2.11 -29.54
C LEU A 548 -23.53 -0.64 -29.61
N ASP A 549 -24.13 0.19 -28.77
CA ASP A 549 -24.02 1.65 -28.82
C ASP A 549 -22.61 2.08 -28.40
N GLY A 550 -21.95 2.94 -29.18
CA GLY A 550 -20.59 3.40 -28.88
C GLY A 550 -19.48 2.37 -29.12
N THR A 551 -19.81 1.07 -29.06
CA THR A 551 -18.89 -0.07 -29.23
C THR A 551 -18.88 -0.61 -30.67
N VAL A 552 -19.98 -1.20 -31.16
CA VAL A 552 -20.05 -1.74 -32.54
C VAL A 552 -20.46 -0.67 -33.54
N VAL A 553 -21.40 0.21 -33.16
CA VAL A 553 -21.82 1.38 -33.95
C VAL A 553 -21.44 2.67 -33.24
N ALA A 554 -21.07 3.70 -33.99
CA ALA A 554 -20.71 5.00 -33.41
C ALA A 554 -21.92 5.80 -32.87
N THR A 555 -23.14 5.34 -33.17
CA THR A 555 -24.38 6.03 -32.77
C THR A 555 -24.92 5.53 -31.44
N ASN A 556 -25.69 6.38 -30.75
CA ASN A 556 -26.38 6.00 -29.52
C ASN A 556 -27.91 5.94 -29.72
N ILE A 557 -28.62 5.38 -28.73
CA ILE A 557 -30.08 5.21 -28.76
C ILE A 557 -30.87 6.50 -29.07
N VAL A 558 -30.37 7.68 -28.66
CA VAL A 558 -31.03 8.97 -28.96
C VAL A 558 -30.86 9.36 -30.43
N GLN A 559 -29.67 9.14 -31.00
CA GLN A 559 -29.41 9.39 -32.42
C GLN A 559 -30.19 8.43 -33.31
N GLN A 560 -30.33 7.17 -32.89
CA GLN A 560 -31.17 6.17 -33.58
C GLN A 560 -32.65 6.60 -33.58
N TYR A 561 -33.17 7.06 -32.45
CA TYR A 561 -34.53 7.65 -32.39
C TYR A 561 -34.70 8.82 -33.36
N PHE A 562 -33.74 9.74 -33.41
CA PHE A 562 -33.80 10.85 -34.38
C PHE A 562 -33.73 10.38 -35.83
N ALA A 563 -33.00 9.32 -36.14
CA ALA A 563 -32.96 8.77 -37.48
C ALA A 563 -34.34 8.23 -37.89
N VAL A 564 -35.06 7.57 -36.97
CA VAL A 564 -36.46 7.14 -37.18
C VAL A 564 -37.39 8.34 -37.35
N VAL A 565 -37.30 9.37 -36.50
CA VAL A 565 -38.12 10.59 -36.62
C VAL A 565 -37.91 11.28 -37.97
N ARG A 566 -36.65 11.36 -38.43
CA ARG A 566 -36.33 11.98 -39.73
C ARG A 566 -36.90 11.21 -40.91
N ALA A 567 -37.00 9.90 -40.79
CA ALA A 567 -37.51 9.04 -41.86
C ALA A 567 -39.04 8.89 -41.84
N THR A 568 -39.69 9.06 -40.69
CA THR A 568 -41.13 8.77 -40.52
C THR A 568 -42.00 10.01 -40.34
N LYS A 569 -41.45 11.15 -39.90
CA LYS A 569 -42.24 12.36 -39.60
C LYS A 569 -41.90 13.53 -40.52
N PRO A 570 -42.90 14.36 -40.92
CA PRO A 570 -42.68 15.55 -41.73
C PRO A 570 -41.72 16.57 -41.08
N ARG A 571 -40.88 17.25 -41.86
CA ARG A 571 -39.90 18.23 -41.37
C ARG A 571 -40.47 19.32 -40.45
N ARG A 572 -41.74 19.69 -40.63
CA ARG A 572 -42.46 20.68 -39.79
C ARG A 572 -42.65 20.25 -38.33
N THR A 573 -42.63 18.94 -38.02
CA THR A 573 -42.81 18.43 -36.65
C THR A 573 -41.48 18.25 -35.91
N TRP A 574 -40.34 18.31 -36.62
CA TRP A 574 -39.02 18.08 -36.03
C TRP A 574 -38.68 19.08 -34.90
N PRO A 575 -38.98 20.39 -35.00
CA PRO A 575 -38.69 21.32 -33.90
C PRO A 575 -39.43 20.98 -32.60
N GLY A 576 -40.65 20.45 -32.68
CA GLY A 576 -41.43 20.01 -31.52
C GLY A 576 -40.84 18.76 -30.85
N GLU A 577 -40.37 17.80 -31.64
CA GLU A 577 -39.70 16.58 -31.13
C GLU A 577 -38.34 16.90 -30.51
N ILE A 578 -37.55 17.77 -31.16
CA ILE A 578 -36.25 18.23 -30.65
C ILE A 578 -36.46 19.06 -29.38
N GLY A 579 -37.42 19.99 -29.37
CA GLY A 579 -37.75 20.82 -28.20
C GLY A 579 -38.27 19.98 -27.02
N GLY A 580 -39.12 19.00 -27.29
CA GLY A 580 -39.62 18.06 -26.30
C GLY A 580 -38.50 17.19 -25.69
N LEU A 581 -37.52 16.76 -26.49
CA LEU A 581 -36.36 16.01 -25.99
C LEU A 581 -35.42 16.89 -25.14
N LEU A 582 -35.12 18.10 -25.62
CA LEU A 582 -34.27 19.08 -24.92
C LEU A 582 -34.90 19.54 -23.59
N ALA A 583 -36.22 19.71 -23.53
CA ALA A 583 -36.93 20.04 -22.29
C ALA A 583 -36.83 18.92 -21.24
N SER A 584 -36.81 17.66 -21.67
CA SER A 584 -36.60 16.49 -20.80
C SER A 584 -35.12 16.19 -20.49
N LEU A 585 -34.16 16.87 -21.14
CA LEU A 585 -32.71 16.65 -20.98
C LEU A 585 -32.20 16.76 -19.52
N PRO A 586 -32.65 17.73 -18.69
CA PRO A 586 -32.27 17.78 -17.29
C PRO A 586 -32.81 16.59 -16.48
N GLY A 587 -33.97 16.05 -16.87
CA GLY A 587 -34.53 14.81 -16.32
C GLY A 587 -33.73 13.59 -16.77
N TYR A 588 -33.35 13.51 -18.06
CA TYR A 588 -32.52 12.45 -18.61
C TYR A 588 -31.13 12.39 -17.98
N LEU A 589 -30.46 13.53 -17.80
CA LEU A 589 -29.13 13.58 -17.16
C LEU A 589 -29.19 13.20 -15.67
N ARG A 590 -30.29 13.54 -14.96
CA ARG A 590 -30.51 13.07 -13.59
C ARG A 590 -30.82 11.57 -13.53
N ALA A 591 -31.62 11.05 -14.46
CA ALA A 591 -31.94 9.63 -14.57
C ALA A 591 -30.71 8.80 -14.94
N GLU A 592 -29.91 9.23 -15.92
CA GLU A 592 -28.64 8.59 -16.33
C GLU A 592 -27.59 8.57 -15.20
N GLN A 593 -27.61 9.54 -14.30
CA GLN A 593 -26.76 9.52 -13.10
C GLN A 593 -27.25 8.54 -12.02
N ARG A 594 -28.50 8.08 -12.11
CA ARG A 594 -29.18 7.31 -11.05
C ARG A 594 -29.46 5.85 -11.45
N ASP A 595 -29.91 5.60 -12.69
CA ASP A 595 -30.30 4.30 -13.26
C ASP A 595 -30.36 4.35 -14.80
N ARG A 596 -29.55 3.53 -15.52
CA ARG A 596 -29.55 3.46 -16.99
C ARG A 596 -30.88 2.91 -17.54
N SER A 597 -31.59 2.10 -16.77
CA SER A 597 -32.92 1.56 -17.12
C SER A 597 -33.95 2.67 -17.30
N GLU A 598 -33.90 3.72 -16.47
CA GLU A 598 -34.85 4.84 -16.54
C GLU A 598 -34.66 5.62 -17.85
N LEU A 599 -33.41 5.86 -18.25
CA LEU A 599 -33.11 6.53 -19.53
C LEU A 599 -33.66 5.73 -20.72
N ILE A 600 -33.40 4.42 -20.77
CA ILE A 600 -33.89 3.55 -21.85
C ILE A 600 -35.42 3.53 -21.89
N ARG A 601 -36.08 3.41 -20.73
CA ARG A 601 -37.55 3.49 -20.66
C ARG A 601 -38.08 4.82 -21.17
N LEU A 602 -37.46 5.94 -20.80
CA LEU A 602 -37.91 7.27 -21.21
C LEU A 602 -37.66 7.56 -22.70
N VAL A 603 -36.61 7.01 -23.31
CA VAL A 603 -36.37 7.12 -24.76
C VAL A 603 -37.30 6.19 -25.53
N ASN A 604 -37.43 4.92 -25.10
CA ASN A 604 -38.26 3.93 -25.77
C ASN A 604 -39.76 4.27 -25.69
N ARG A 605 -40.22 4.97 -24.64
CA ARG A 605 -41.60 5.46 -24.55
C ARG A 605 -41.99 6.39 -25.71
N ARG A 606 -41.03 7.02 -26.38
CA ARG A 606 -41.29 7.89 -27.54
C ARG A 606 -41.66 7.13 -28.82
N TYR A 607 -41.53 5.81 -28.82
CA TYR A 607 -42.06 4.94 -29.88
C TYR A 607 -43.54 4.58 -29.67
N GLU A 608 -44.19 5.09 -28.61
CA GLU A 608 -45.64 4.96 -28.43
C GLU A 608 -46.39 5.42 -29.70
N GLY A 609 -47.28 4.55 -30.19
CA GLY A 609 -48.08 4.79 -31.40
C GLY A 609 -47.40 4.43 -32.72
N TYR A 610 -46.14 4.00 -32.74
CA TYR A 610 -45.53 3.41 -33.93
C TYR A 610 -46.04 1.97 -34.16
N ARG A 611 -46.23 1.57 -35.42
CA ARG A 611 -46.46 0.17 -35.78
C ARG A 611 -45.13 -0.55 -35.96
N GLU A 612 -45.03 -1.74 -35.40
CA GLU A 612 -43.80 -2.55 -35.47
C GLU A 612 -43.41 -2.88 -36.92
N GLN A 613 -44.38 -3.23 -37.75
CA GLN A 613 -44.15 -3.58 -39.15
C GLN A 613 -43.58 -2.40 -39.96
N ASP A 614 -44.08 -1.18 -39.73
CA ASP A 614 -43.59 0.03 -40.42
C ASP A 614 -42.11 0.30 -40.09
N LEU A 615 -41.72 0.05 -38.83
CA LEU A 615 -40.32 0.17 -38.40
C LEU A 615 -39.44 -0.91 -39.02
N ARG A 616 -39.92 -2.17 -39.12
CA ARG A 616 -39.19 -3.26 -39.81
C ARG A 616 -39.00 -2.95 -41.29
N GLU A 617 -40.03 -2.47 -41.98
CA GLU A 617 -39.94 -2.07 -43.39
C GLU A 617 -38.93 -0.93 -43.59
N LEU A 618 -38.93 0.05 -42.67
CA LEU A 618 -37.97 1.15 -42.69
C LEU A 618 -36.52 0.66 -42.48
N MET A 619 -36.31 -0.31 -41.58
CA MET A 619 -35.02 -0.93 -41.34
C MET A 619 -34.53 -1.76 -42.53
N ASN A 620 -35.44 -2.45 -43.23
CA ASN A 620 -35.11 -3.16 -44.48
C ASN A 620 -34.78 -2.21 -45.66
N GLY A 621 -35.08 -0.92 -45.51
CA GLY A 621 -34.85 0.12 -46.52
C GLY A 621 -33.50 0.86 -46.40
N GLU A 622 -33.55 2.17 -46.69
CA GLU A 622 -32.36 3.04 -46.69
C GLU A 622 -31.77 3.22 -45.28
N LEU A 623 -32.61 3.20 -44.24
CA LEU A 623 -32.18 3.46 -42.87
C LEU A 623 -31.32 2.32 -42.30
N GLY A 624 -31.69 1.05 -42.52
CA GLY A 624 -30.83 -0.07 -42.10
C GLY A 624 -29.52 -0.14 -42.87
N ARG A 625 -29.49 0.21 -44.16
CA ARG A 625 -28.22 0.35 -44.91
C ARG A 625 -27.30 1.40 -44.29
N LYS A 626 -27.85 2.53 -43.83
CA LYS A 626 -27.07 3.57 -43.13
C LYS A 626 -26.56 3.09 -41.77
N ILE A 627 -27.37 2.35 -41.01
CA ILE A 627 -26.96 1.76 -39.73
C ILE A 627 -25.81 0.76 -39.97
N ARG A 628 -25.94 -0.11 -40.97
CA ARG A 628 -24.88 -1.08 -41.34
C ARG A 628 -23.60 -0.39 -41.81
N ALA A 629 -23.71 0.71 -42.56
CA ALA A 629 -22.56 1.52 -42.95
C ALA A 629 -21.91 2.29 -41.79
N SER A 630 -22.57 2.39 -40.63
CA SER A 630 -22.05 3.05 -39.43
C SER A 630 -21.32 2.12 -38.46
N ILE A 631 -21.22 0.83 -38.79
CA ILE A 631 -20.41 -0.14 -38.05
C ILE A 631 -18.96 0.29 -38.12
N ARG A 632 -18.26 0.25 -36.99
CA ARG A 632 -16.84 0.54 -36.94
C ARG A 632 -16.05 -0.57 -37.66
N PRO A 633 -15.15 -0.25 -38.60
CA PRO A 633 -14.33 -1.25 -39.29
C PRO A 633 -13.58 -2.18 -38.34
N GLU A 634 -13.06 -1.64 -37.23
CA GLU A 634 -12.34 -2.37 -36.19
C GLU A 634 -13.24 -3.36 -35.46
N ALA A 635 -14.51 -3.01 -35.22
CA ALA A 635 -15.47 -3.89 -34.59
C ALA A 635 -15.78 -5.09 -35.50
N LEU A 636 -15.96 -4.83 -36.81
CA LEU A 636 -16.22 -5.89 -37.79
C LEU A 636 -15.05 -6.87 -37.88
N GLU A 637 -13.81 -6.38 -37.97
CA GLU A 637 -12.61 -7.22 -37.99
C GLU A 637 -12.52 -8.10 -36.73
N VAL A 638 -12.80 -7.53 -35.56
CA VAL A 638 -12.77 -8.28 -34.29
C VAL A 638 -13.84 -9.36 -34.26
N ILE A 639 -15.07 -9.07 -34.69
CA ILE A 639 -16.17 -10.04 -34.78
C ILE A 639 -15.78 -11.21 -35.70
N GLU A 640 -15.26 -10.92 -36.88
CA GLU A 640 -14.82 -11.92 -37.85
C GLU A 640 -13.68 -12.80 -37.30
N ARG A 641 -12.73 -12.19 -36.58
CA ARG A 641 -11.65 -12.93 -35.92
C ARG A 641 -12.15 -13.84 -34.80
N HIS A 642 -13.16 -13.42 -34.04
CA HIS A 642 -13.78 -14.27 -33.02
C HIS A 642 -14.48 -15.47 -33.66
N ARG A 643 -15.24 -15.25 -34.73
CA ARG A 643 -15.87 -16.33 -35.51
C ARG A 643 -14.83 -17.30 -36.09
N ALA A 644 -13.74 -16.78 -36.65
CA ALA A 644 -12.65 -17.61 -37.17
C ALA A 644 -11.97 -18.47 -36.09
N ALA A 645 -11.90 -17.98 -34.84
CA ALA A 645 -11.39 -18.72 -33.69
C ALA A 645 -12.41 -19.70 -33.07
N GLY A 646 -13.59 -19.87 -33.68
CA GLY A 646 -14.64 -20.75 -33.18
C GLY A 646 -15.42 -20.20 -31.99
N HIS A 647 -15.23 -18.93 -31.63
CA HIS A 647 -15.97 -18.30 -30.54
C HIS A 647 -17.41 -17.98 -30.94
N ARG A 648 -18.34 -18.19 -30.02
CA ARG A 648 -19.74 -17.79 -30.22
C ARG A 648 -19.91 -16.29 -29.98
N THR A 649 -20.34 -15.57 -31.00
CA THR A 649 -20.50 -14.11 -30.99
C THR A 649 -21.89 -13.71 -30.53
N VAL A 650 -21.97 -12.82 -29.53
CA VAL A 650 -23.23 -12.41 -28.89
C VAL A 650 -23.30 -10.89 -28.80
N LEU A 651 -24.35 -10.29 -29.35
CA LEU A 651 -24.65 -8.87 -29.21
C LEU A 651 -25.66 -8.64 -28.09
N VAL A 652 -25.33 -7.76 -27.14
CA VAL A 652 -26.20 -7.40 -26.02
C VAL A 652 -26.45 -5.89 -26.04
N THR A 653 -27.70 -5.46 -26.19
CA THR A 653 -28.03 -4.05 -26.40
C THR A 653 -29.31 -3.60 -25.69
N GLY A 654 -29.33 -2.33 -25.31
CA GLY A 654 -30.53 -1.64 -24.80
C GLY A 654 -31.43 -1.08 -25.91
N ALA A 655 -30.99 -1.14 -27.17
CA ALA A 655 -31.77 -0.73 -28.33
C ALA A 655 -32.97 -1.68 -28.57
N LEU A 656 -33.97 -1.17 -29.30
CA LEU A 656 -35.12 -1.99 -29.70
C LEU A 656 -34.69 -3.04 -30.72
N ASP A 657 -35.17 -4.27 -30.55
CA ASP A 657 -34.96 -5.42 -31.42
C ASP A 657 -35.11 -5.08 -32.91
N VAL A 658 -36.20 -4.42 -33.30
CA VAL A 658 -36.46 -3.99 -34.68
C VAL A 658 -35.32 -3.15 -35.26
N LEU A 659 -34.67 -2.30 -34.46
CA LEU A 659 -33.60 -1.40 -34.94
C LEU A 659 -32.26 -2.13 -35.12
N VAL A 660 -32.11 -3.31 -34.53
CA VAL A 660 -30.88 -4.10 -34.52
C VAL A 660 -30.92 -5.22 -35.55
N GLU A 661 -32.10 -5.57 -36.08
CA GLU A 661 -32.29 -6.57 -37.14
C GLU A 661 -31.29 -6.46 -38.30
N PRO A 662 -30.96 -5.27 -38.84
CA PRO A 662 -29.99 -5.15 -39.94
C PRO A 662 -28.56 -5.59 -39.61
N LEU A 663 -28.25 -5.81 -38.33
CA LEU A 663 -26.94 -6.23 -37.82
C LEU A 663 -26.93 -7.68 -37.32
N ALA A 664 -28.09 -8.35 -37.33
CA ALA A 664 -28.25 -9.66 -36.69
C ALA A 664 -27.41 -10.76 -37.36
N ASP A 665 -27.10 -10.64 -38.65
CA ASP A 665 -26.26 -11.59 -39.39
C ASP A 665 -24.79 -11.61 -38.92
N LEU A 666 -24.34 -10.55 -38.25
CA LEU A 666 -22.97 -10.43 -37.72
C LEU A 666 -22.75 -11.21 -36.42
N PHE A 667 -23.81 -11.63 -35.75
CA PHE A 667 -23.74 -12.32 -34.48
C PHE A 667 -24.48 -13.66 -34.55
N ASP A 668 -24.10 -14.61 -33.69
CA ASP A 668 -24.82 -15.88 -33.59
C ASP A 668 -26.10 -15.70 -32.78
N ASP A 669 -26.07 -14.79 -31.81
CA ASP A 669 -27.18 -14.48 -30.93
C ASP A 669 -27.27 -12.96 -30.66
N VAL A 670 -28.47 -12.38 -30.80
CA VAL A 670 -28.74 -10.95 -30.52
C VAL A 670 -29.75 -10.81 -29.39
N VAL A 671 -29.40 -10.00 -28.41
CA VAL A 671 -30.20 -9.74 -27.21
C VAL A 671 -30.53 -8.27 -27.15
N ALA A 672 -31.74 -7.93 -27.55
CA ALA A 672 -32.24 -6.57 -27.62
C ALA A 672 -33.49 -6.37 -26.76
N THR A 673 -33.87 -5.11 -26.57
CA THR A 673 -35.06 -4.74 -25.82
C THR A 673 -36.30 -4.85 -26.72
N HIS A 674 -37.43 -5.32 -26.18
CA HIS A 674 -38.67 -5.49 -26.95
C HIS A 674 -39.74 -4.54 -26.41
N MET A 675 -40.46 -3.87 -27.32
CA MET A 675 -41.64 -3.07 -26.97
C MET A 675 -42.84 -3.99 -26.76
N ASP A 676 -43.71 -3.62 -25.81
CA ASP A 676 -45.04 -4.21 -25.70
C ASP A 676 -45.94 -3.60 -26.78
N SER A 677 -46.64 -4.46 -27.52
CA SER A 677 -47.47 -4.09 -28.67
C SER A 677 -48.90 -4.59 -28.48
N GLY A 678 -49.87 -3.76 -28.87
CA GLY A 678 -51.28 -4.15 -28.91
C GLY A 678 -51.55 -5.25 -29.95
N ALA A 679 -52.75 -5.82 -29.92
CA ALA A 679 -53.16 -6.88 -30.87
C ALA A 679 -53.14 -6.44 -32.35
N ASP A 680 -53.08 -5.13 -32.61
CA ASP A 680 -52.97 -4.49 -33.92
C ASP A 680 -51.52 -4.16 -34.34
N GLY A 681 -50.53 -4.57 -33.53
CA GLY A 681 -49.10 -4.33 -33.79
C GLY A 681 -48.62 -2.91 -33.50
N VAL A 682 -49.43 -2.11 -32.79
CA VAL A 682 -49.07 -0.74 -32.37
C VAL A 682 -48.36 -0.79 -31.01
N MET A 683 -47.19 -0.15 -30.93
CA MET A 683 -46.36 -0.08 -29.73
C MET A 683 -47.04 0.77 -28.64
N THR A 684 -47.14 0.23 -27.44
CA THR A 684 -47.84 0.84 -26.29
C THR A 684 -47.02 1.93 -25.57
N GLY A 685 -45.73 2.04 -25.88
CA GLY A 685 -44.80 2.89 -25.13
C GLY A 685 -44.18 2.22 -23.89
N TYR A 686 -44.59 1.00 -23.54
CA TYR A 686 -44.00 0.19 -22.48
C TYR A 686 -43.14 -0.94 -23.04
N LEU A 687 -42.17 -1.41 -22.27
CA LEU A 687 -41.33 -2.55 -22.66
C LEU A 687 -42.00 -3.86 -22.26
N ALA A 688 -41.97 -4.87 -23.15
CA ALA A 688 -42.54 -6.19 -22.90
C ALA A 688 -41.83 -6.94 -21.76
N THR A 689 -40.54 -6.66 -21.56
CA THR A 689 -39.75 -7.12 -20.42
C THR A 689 -38.87 -5.98 -19.88
N PRO A 690 -38.45 -6.03 -18.60
CA PRO A 690 -37.49 -5.07 -18.08
C PRO A 690 -36.22 -5.02 -18.95
N PRO A 691 -35.66 -3.82 -19.22
CA PRO A 691 -34.51 -3.70 -20.11
C PRO A 691 -33.30 -4.41 -19.51
N LEU A 692 -32.52 -5.07 -20.36
CA LEU A 692 -31.33 -5.78 -19.93
C LEU A 692 -30.18 -4.79 -19.75
N VAL A 693 -30.04 -4.24 -18.56
CA VAL A 693 -28.97 -3.28 -18.19
C VAL A 693 -28.31 -3.64 -16.87
N ASP A 694 -27.15 -3.03 -16.63
CA ASP A 694 -26.38 -3.13 -15.39
C ASP A 694 -26.21 -4.60 -14.94
N GLU A 695 -26.65 -4.94 -13.72
CA GLU A 695 -26.55 -6.30 -13.18
C GLU A 695 -27.38 -7.34 -13.92
N ALA A 696 -28.48 -6.93 -14.56
CA ALA A 696 -29.33 -7.84 -15.31
C ALA A 696 -28.56 -8.45 -16.50
N ARG A 697 -27.73 -7.64 -17.19
CA ARG A 697 -26.82 -8.12 -18.26
C ARG A 697 -25.87 -9.19 -17.73
N GLY A 698 -25.24 -8.95 -16.58
CA GLY A 698 -24.31 -9.92 -15.98
C GLY A 698 -24.98 -11.23 -15.57
N ASN A 699 -26.19 -11.19 -15.01
CA ASN A 699 -26.94 -12.40 -14.64
C ASN A 699 -27.42 -13.16 -15.88
N TRP A 700 -27.89 -12.43 -16.90
CA TRP A 700 -28.26 -13.02 -18.17
C TRP A 700 -27.05 -13.70 -18.83
N LEU A 701 -25.88 -13.06 -18.84
CA LEU A 701 -24.67 -13.64 -19.43
C LEU A 701 -24.23 -14.92 -18.72
N ARG A 702 -24.33 -15.01 -17.39
CA ARG A 702 -24.09 -16.26 -16.66
C ARG A 702 -25.07 -17.36 -17.07
N LYS A 703 -26.37 -17.06 -17.04
CA LYS A 703 -27.41 -18.03 -17.42
C LYS A 703 -27.25 -18.49 -18.88
N TYR A 704 -26.85 -17.58 -19.75
CA TYR A 704 -26.56 -17.85 -21.14
C TYR A 704 -25.35 -18.78 -21.27
N ALA A 705 -24.24 -18.45 -20.61
CA ALA A 705 -23.05 -19.31 -20.58
C ALA A 705 -23.37 -20.72 -20.06
N ASP A 706 -24.09 -20.84 -18.94
CA ASP A 706 -24.48 -22.13 -18.35
C ASP A 706 -25.33 -22.97 -19.32
N ARG A 707 -26.27 -22.34 -20.04
CA ARG A 707 -27.14 -23.02 -21.01
C ARG A 707 -26.35 -23.52 -22.23
N HIS A 708 -25.36 -22.76 -22.66
CA HIS A 708 -24.58 -23.04 -23.87
C HIS A 708 -23.25 -23.76 -23.56
N GLY A 709 -23.00 -24.15 -22.31
CA GLY A 709 -21.78 -24.83 -21.89
C GLY A 709 -20.51 -23.96 -22.00
N ALA A 710 -20.66 -22.63 -22.02
CA ALA A 710 -19.55 -21.72 -22.30
C ALA A 710 -18.74 -21.36 -21.04
N ASP A 711 -17.41 -21.25 -21.18
CA ASP A 711 -16.51 -20.79 -20.13
C ASP A 711 -16.29 -19.28 -20.19
N LEU A 712 -16.89 -18.55 -19.24
CA LEU A 712 -16.71 -17.11 -19.12
C LEU A 712 -15.25 -16.70 -18.88
N LYS A 713 -14.43 -17.52 -18.20
CA LYS A 713 -13.00 -17.21 -17.98
C LYS A 713 -12.17 -17.34 -19.25
N ALA A 714 -12.64 -18.09 -20.25
CA ALA A 714 -12.06 -18.13 -21.57
C ALA A 714 -12.68 -17.12 -22.55
N SER A 715 -13.74 -16.42 -22.12
CA SER A 715 -14.54 -15.52 -22.95
C SER A 715 -14.01 -14.08 -23.00
N TYR A 716 -14.54 -13.31 -23.95
CA TYR A 716 -14.13 -11.95 -24.29
C TYR A 716 -15.33 -11.00 -24.22
N GLY A 717 -15.07 -9.75 -23.85
CA GLY A 717 -16.11 -8.74 -23.68
C GLY A 717 -15.68 -7.37 -24.18
N TYR A 718 -16.57 -6.67 -24.87
CA TYR A 718 -16.36 -5.37 -25.49
C TYR A 718 -17.47 -4.39 -25.11
N GLY A 719 -17.12 -3.27 -24.49
CA GLY A 719 -18.08 -2.22 -24.09
C GLY A 719 -17.43 -0.86 -23.88
N ASP A 720 -18.21 0.22 -23.92
CA ASP A 720 -17.74 1.62 -23.84
C ASP A 720 -18.20 2.36 -22.59
N SER A 721 -19.29 1.94 -21.95
CA SER A 721 -19.89 2.67 -20.84
C SER A 721 -19.53 2.10 -19.46
N HIS A 722 -19.52 2.96 -18.44
CA HIS A 722 -19.33 2.53 -17.04
C HIS A 722 -20.35 1.47 -16.60
N ALA A 723 -21.56 1.49 -17.15
CA ALA A 723 -22.60 0.49 -16.86
C ALA A 723 -22.23 -0.93 -17.35
N ASP A 724 -21.32 -1.05 -18.32
CA ASP A 724 -20.87 -2.35 -18.83
C ASP A 724 -19.82 -3.02 -17.95
N ALA A 725 -19.26 -2.28 -16.98
CA ALA A 725 -18.26 -2.79 -16.04
C ALA A 725 -18.72 -4.06 -15.30
N ALA A 726 -20.01 -4.17 -14.98
CA ALA A 726 -20.55 -5.28 -14.20
C ALA A 726 -20.44 -6.63 -14.95
N TRP A 727 -20.76 -6.66 -16.24
CA TRP A 727 -20.69 -7.89 -17.04
C TRP A 727 -19.31 -8.10 -17.67
N LEU A 728 -18.58 -7.03 -18.00
CA LEU A 728 -17.18 -7.11 -18.42
C LEU A 728 -16.31 -7.77 -17.34
N SER A 729 -16.61 -7.54 -16.06
CA SER A 729 -15.90 -8.18 -14.96
C SER A 729 -16.10 -9.71 -14.87
N LEU A 730 -17.04 -10.28 -15.61
CA LEU A 730 -17.32 -11.72 -15.59
C LEU A 730 -16.48 -12.52 -16.59
N VAL A 731 -16.02 -11.86 -17.65
CA VAL A 731 -15.25 -12.51 -18.72
C VAL A 731 -13.76 -12.50 -18.41
N GLY A 732 -13.02 -13.46 -18.96
CA GLY A 732 -11.56 -13.55 -18.79
C GLY A 732 -10.79 -12.41 -19.46
N THR A 733 -11.30 -11.92 -20.59
CA THR A 733 -10.64 -10.88 -21.40
C THR A 733 -11.56 -9.67 -21.64
N PRO A 734 -11.74 -8.79 -20.64
CA PRO A 734 -12.49 -7.55 -20.79
C PRO A 734 -11.71 -6.49 -21.57
N THR A 735 -12.38 -5.86 -22.53
CA THR A 735 -11.84 -4.77 -23.35
C THR A 735 -12.79 -3.57 -23.31
N ALA A 736 -12.26 -2.43 -22.85
CA ALA A 736 -12.94 -1.16 -22.84
C ALA A 736 -12.70 -0.42 -24.16
N ILE A 737 -13.77 -0.23 -24.95
CA ILE A 737 -13.73 0.38 -26.28
C ILE A 737 -14.11 1.84 -26.18
N SER A 738 -13.21 2.73 -26.62
CA SER A 738 -13.41 4.18 -26.59
C SER A 738 -14.14 4.66 -25.33
N PRO A 739 -13.70 4.25 -24.11
CA PRO A 739 -14.58 4.24 -22.94
C PRO A 739 -14.96 5.63 -22.44
N ASP A 740 -16.13 5.74 -21.81
CA ASP A 740 -16.48 6.90 -21.00
C ASP A 740 -15.51 7.07 -19.80
N LEU A 741 -15.58 8.21 -19.11
CA LEU A 741 -14.64 8.49 -18.01
C LEU A 741 -14.79 7.50 -16.84
N GLY A 742 -15.99 6.92 -16.63
CA GLY A 742 -16.26 5.95 -15.60
C GLY A 742 -15.63 4.59 -15.91
N LEU A 743 -15.91 4.03 -17.09
CA LEU A 743 -15.31 2.78 -17.55
C LEU A 743 -13.80 2.91 -17.71
N PHE A 744 -13.30 4.07 -18.16
CA PHE A 744 -11.85 4.33 -18.22
C PHE A 744 -11.18 4.21 -16.84
N SER A 745 -11.83 4.72 -15.80
CA SER A 745 -11.34 4.60 -14.42
C SER A 745 -11.33 3.14 -13.95
N VAL A 746 -12.43 2.39 -14.19
CA VAL A 746 -12.55 0.97 -13.84
C VAL A 746 -11.52 0.12 -14.61
N ALA A 747 -11.38 0.34 -15.91
CA ALA A 747 -10.44 -0.37 -16.77
C ALA A 747 -8.99 -0.13 -16.32
N LYS A 748 -8.62 1.11 -15.97
CA LYS A 748 -7.29 1.39 -15.39
C LYS A 748 -7.09 0.70 -14.04
N LYS A 749 -8.10 0.73 -13.17
CA LYS A 749 -8.04 0.10 -11.84
C LYS A 749 -7.84 -1.42 -11.94
N ASN A 750 -8.61 -2.07 -12.82
CA ASN A 750 -8.60 -3.51 -13.00
C ASN A 750 -7.60 -3.99 -14.08
N ARG A 751 -6.83 -3.07 -14.67
CA ARG A 751 -5.86 -3.33 -15.75
C ARG A 751 -6.48 -4.01 -16.97
N TRP A 752 -7.71 -3.64 -17.30
CA TRP A 752 -8.36 -4.10 -18.53
C TRP A 752 -7.72 -3.45 -19.74
N ARG A 753 -7.86 -4.11 -20.89
CA ARG A 753 -7.40 -3.53 -22.16
C ARG A 753 -8.28 -2.34 -22.51
N ILE A 754 -7.66 -1.23 -22.92
CA ILE A 754 -8.36 -0.05 -23.44
C ILE A 754 -7.97 0.08 -24.90
N THR A 755 -8.94 0.22 -25.79
CA THR A 755 -8.71 0.37 -27.24
C THR A 755 -9.60 1.49 -27.76
N ASP A 756 -9.07 2.33 -28.63
CA ASP A 756 -9.86 3.32 -29.34
C ASP A 756 -10.25 2.71 -30.70
N TRP A 757 -11.55 2.51 -30.89
CA TRP A 757 -12.18 2.26 -32.20
C TRP A 757 -12.93 3.51 -32.63
#